data_AF-A0A9D8SPS3-F1
#
_entry.id   AF-A0A9D8SPS3-F1
#
_cell.length_a   1.000
_cell.length_b   1.000
_cell.length_c   1.000
_cell.angle_alpha   90.00
_cell.angle_beta   90.00
_cell.angle_gamma   90.00
#
_symmetry.space_group_name_H-M   'P 1'
#
loop_
_entity.id
_entity.type
_entity.pdbx_description
1 polymer ?
#
loop_
_entity_poly.entity_id
_entity_poly.type
_entity_poly.pdbx_seq_one_letter_code
_entity_poly.pdbx_strand_id
1 'polypeptide(L)'
;SFKQALENDYSSNSLSSAYFTLASIVDKQPQLVKEVFDTFDVGLQNEDNDLTSLRKAHDILGFIVSKQPELSKEITCLVLNSKNWDCCEALKILSAYSKKAKLDELLSSVSENDPERQEKTNMLKAAYALRFSTVDELKYVLDKEDNDMAKISQMRFSAQQRCLNVLMNELGKENGVSKEESMSYRLAPNDNDLYKNNRDWLVPASFKAAEVFGCYFPSYIKMAEKHLSIHDAVYWLPEKLDENKKDSFTSFVQRNLVYMNAEGKTVARPLAEMEIISKNWNSLKPEEEKLKYKDILAICRSKKYAEQEYENFAAEAAKWGVGKEQYKNFESVYKAGLSVPEPFDSSKEFKFGAYTGRFLPRDDVRTGFFGGYTDCCQHFNGVGKTCAISTIKDPYSQLFVIENKDGRIISGSWVWENTEGKYRDVCFDNIEAIGDYEKNPVVNKIYDMVGKYLTTEASCHKVTIGVGYQDADISKYAPTESIPLPQAYGDKYSDAKGQQVLLCENKHASELDKTAESKRFIRDICFLDEEAMDKVSEQCFPEGDQALMMPDRPSGLALVDEYKGVVGYCLYDKDKKHIYDMAVLPEYRKDKNASSGKLFAETMRRVKELGGEWHAELRDKTTYRYLEVMAKRGLVTYETHGVDHEMSDGSKVYAVSFKPVSDERTAKRESNVAPSLHGSTRE
;
A
#
# COMPACT_ATOMS: atom_id res chain seq x y z
N SER A 1 39.49 -13.92 24.44
CA SER A 1 38.44 -14.87 24.85
C SER A 1 38.04 -15.82 23.73
N PHE A 2 37.51 -15.36 22.59
CA PHE A 2 37.12 -16.27 21.49
C PHE A 2 38.28 -17.05 20.86
N LYS A 3 39.45 -16.43 20.58
CA LYS A 3 40.64 -17.16 20.10
C LYS A 3 41.04 -18.32 21.01
N GLN A 4 41.22 -18.04 22.31
CA GLN A 4 41.46 -19.07 23.33
C GLN A 4 40.36 -20.13 23.40
N ALA A 5 39.10 -19.77 23.15
CA ALA A 5 38.01 -20.74 23.11
C ALA A 5 38.03 -21.63 21.85
N LEU A 6 38.68 -21.20 20.77
CA LEU A 6 38.84 -21.97 19.53
C LEU A 6 40.14 -22.78 19.50
N GLU A 7 41.09 -22.50 20.40
CA GLU A 7 42.37 -23.21 20.56
C GLU A 7 42.28 -24.44 21.50
N ASN A 8 41.19 -24.59 22.25
CA ASN A 8 41.03 -25.68 23.22
C ASN A 8 39.94 -26.67 22.76
N ASP A 9 40.04 -27.91 23.23
CA ASP A 9 39.14 -29.02 22.91
C ASP A 9 37.74 -28.85 23.56
N TYR A 10 36.92 -27.97 22.98
CA TYR A 10 35.55 -27.71 23.41
C TYR A 10 34.52 -28.49 22.58
N SER A 11 33.37 -28.78 23.17
CA SER A 11 32.27 -29.44 22.46
C SER A 11 31.81 -28.66 21.23
N SER A 12 31.40 -29.38 20.18
CA SER A 12 30.92 -28.81 18.91
C SER A 12 29.75 -27.82 19.07
N ASN A 13 28.99 -27.89 20.16
CA ASN A 13 27.94 -26.92 20.50
C ASN A 13 28.49 -25.58 21.06
N SER A 14 29.59 -25.64 21.80
CA SER A 14 30.25 -24.44 22.35
C SER A 14 30.95 -23.66 21.24
N LEU A 15 31.66 -24.38 20.36
CA LEU A 15 32.29 -23.81 19.16
C LEU A 15 31.25 -23.19 18.20
N SER A 16 30.10 -23.86 18.02
CA SER A 16 28.96 -23.33 17.24
C SER A 16 28.48 -21.96 17.72
N SER A 17 28.35 -21.81 19.04
CA SER A 17 27.84 -20.60 19.66
C SER A 17 28.86 -19.47 19.55
N ALA A 18 30.16 -19.81 19.62
CA ALA A 18 31.24 -18.87 19.40
C ALA A 18 31.23 -18.32 17.97
N TYR A 19 31.17 -19.18 16.95
CA TYR A 19 31.09 -18.74 15.56
C TYR A 19 29.84 -17.88 15.29
N PHE A 20 28.68 -18.25 15.83
CA PHE A 20 27.45 -17.49 15.61
C PHE A 20 27.53 -16.08 16.21
N THR A 21 28.14 -15.98 17.39
CA THR A 21 28.38 -14.70 18.06
C THR A 21 29.35 -13.84 17.25
N LEU A 22 30.42 -14.43 16.73
CA LEU A 22 31.38 -13.73 15.86
C LEU A 22 30.72 -13.18 14.59
N ALA A 23 29.81 -13.92 13.95
CA ALA A 23 29.06 -13.38 12.81
C ALA A 23 28.10 -12.27 13.19
N SER A 24 27.43 -12.35 14.34
CA SER A 24 26.61 -11.24 14.83
C SER A 24 27.43 -9.97 15.12
N ILE A 25 28.69 -10.13 15.52
CA ILE A 25 29.63 -9.00 15.68
C ILE A 25 29.93 -8.36 14.32
N VAL A 26 30.26 -9.15 13.29
CA VAL A 26 30.51 -8.62 11.94
C VAL A 26 29.28 -7.91 11.35
N ASP A 27 28.09 -8.45 11.60
CA ASP A 27 26.81 -7.86 11.15
C ASP A 27 26.54 -6.50 11.82
N LYS A 28 26.86 -6.36 13.11
CA LYS A 28 26.64 -5.12 13.88
C LYS A 28 27.80 -4.13 13.81
N GLN A 29 29.02 -4.61 13.56
CA GLN A 29 30.27 -3.86 13.60
C GLN A 29 31.22 -4.31 12.47
N PRO A 30 30.95 -3.92 11.22
CA PRO A 30 31.74 -4.34 10.05
C PRO A 30 33.23 -3.99 10.15
N GLN A 31 33.60 -2.96 10.91
CA GLN A 31 34.98 -2.56 11.14
C GLN A 31 35.82 -3.62 11.88
N LEU A 32 35.19 -4.57 12.58
CA LEU A 32 35.88 -5.64 13.31
C LEU A 32 36.07 -6.92 12.49
N VAL A 33 35.79 -6.86 11.18
CA VAL A 33 35.83 -8.04 10.31
C VAL A 33 37.19 -8.72 10.33
N LYS A 34 38.28 -7.95 10.37
CA LYS A 34 39.64 -8.48 10.34
C LYS A 34 39.96 -9.26 11.60
N GLU A 35 39.65 -8.72 12.77
CA GLU A 35 39.87 -9.40 14.05
C GLU A 35 38.98 -10.64 14.20
N VAL A 36 37.78 -10.60 13.64
CA VAL A 36 36.89 -11.77 13.60
C VAL A 36 37.46 -12.84 12.67
N PHE A 37 37.96 -12.49 11.48
CA PHE A 37 38.56 -13.45 10.56
C PHE A 37 39.85 -14.05 11.10
N ASP A 38 40.71 -13.27 11.73
CA ASP A 38 41.88 -13.80 12.43
C ASP A 38 41.48 -14.80 13.54
N THR A 39 40.27 -14.66 14.09
CA THR A 39 39.73 -15.59 15.09
C THR A 39 39.17 -16.85 14.43
N PHE A 40 38.53 -16.74 13.27
CA PHE A 40 38.13 -17.90 12.48
C PHE A 40 39.35 -18.69 11.98
N ASP A 41 40.42 -18.04 11.54
CA ASP A 41 41.64 -18.73 11.07
C ASP A 41 42.20 -19.64 12.16
N VAL A 42 42.34 -19.14 13.38
CA VAL A 42 42.79 -19.93 14.54
C VAL A 42 41.94 -21.19 14.75
N GLY A 43 40.60 -21.08 14.66
CA GLY A 43 39.71 -22.23 14.74
C GLY A 43 39.84 -23.18 13.55
N LEU A 44 39.98 -22.66 12.34
CA LEU A 44 40.09 -23.46 11.12
C LEU A 44 41.44 -24.19 10.97
N GLN A 45 42.49 -23.73 11.66
CA GLN A 45 43.80 -24.37 11.72
C GLN A 45 43.92 -25.41 12.86
N ASN A 46 42.96 -25.46 13.78
CA ASN A 46 43.02 -26.36 14.94
C ASN A 46 42.68 -27.81 14.54
N GLU A 47 43.58 -28.74 14.86
CA GLU A 47 43.47 -30.17 14.52
C GLU A 47 42.45 -30.91 15.40
N ASP A 48 42.12 -30.35 16.58
CA ASP A 48 41.14 -30.92 17.51
C ASP A 48 39.69 -30.60 17.11
N ASN A 49 39.47 -29.72 16.13
CA ASN A 49 38.13 -29.39 15.66
C ASN A 49 37.54 -30.51 14.79
N ASP A 50 36.40 -31.04 15.24
CA ASP A 50 35.67 -32.07 14.52
C ASP A 50 34.96 -31.54 13.25
N LEU A 51 34.52 -32.48 12.40
CA LEU A 51 33.85 -32.17 11.14
C LEU A 51 32.56 -31.33 11.34
N THR A 52 31.91 -31.44 12.50
CA THR A 52 30.67 -30.73 12.84
C THR A 52 30.92 -29.25 13.17
N SER A 53 31.96 -28.97 13.95
CA SER A 53 32.35 -27.61 14.34
C SER A 53 32.94 -26.83 13.16
N LEU A 54 33.75 -27.48 12.31
CA LEU A 54 34.27 -26.92 11.07
C LEU A 54 33.15 -26.59 10.08
N ARG A 55 32.16 -27.48 9.93
CA ARG A 55 30.99 -27.23 9.07
C ARG A 55 30.22 -25.98 9.51
N LYS A 56 30.01 -25.81 10.81
CA LYS A 56 29.34 -24.62 11.36
C LYS A 56 30.14 -23.35 11.14
N ALA A 57 31.48 -23.41 11.27
CA ALA A 57 32.35 -22.28 10.95
C ALA A 57 32.17 -21.85 9.49
N HIS A 58 32.15 -22.81 8.56
CA HIS A 58 31.95 -22.56 7.13
C HIS A 58 30.55 -22.01 6.80
N ASP A 59 29.48 -22.58 7.37
CA ASP A 59 28.10 -22.09 7.20
C ASP A 59 27.98 -20.60 7.61
N ILE A 60 28.66 -20.24 8.69
CA ILE A 60 28.64 -18.90 9.26
C ILE A 60 29.47 -17.91 8.42
N LEU A 61 30.63 -18.33 7.91
CA LEU A 61 31.40 -17.56 6.94
C LEU A 61 30.60 -17.32 5.66
N GLY A 62 29.84 -18.32 5.18
CA GLY A 62 28.91 -18.16 4.06
C GLY A 62 27.80 -17.15 4.33
N PHE A 63 27.26 -17.14 5.56
CA PHE A 63 26.28 -16.14 6.00
C PHE A 63 26.88 -14.72 5.97
N ILE A 64 28.11 -14.52 6.44
CA ILE A 64 28.79 -13.22 6.39
C ILE A 64 28.94 -12.75 4.94
N VAL A 65 29.38 -13.62 4.03
CA VAL A 65 29.47 -13.29 2.59
C VAL A 65 28.11 -12.86 2.02
N SER A 66 27.01 -13.52 2.41
CA SER A 66 25.67 -13.18 1.93
C SER A 66 25.20 -11.77 2.34
N LYS A 67 25.77 -11.24 3.43
CA LYS A 67 25.49 -9.90 3.96
C LYS A 67 26.47 -8.85 3.46
N GLN A 68 27.72 -9.25 3.22
CA GLN A 68 28.84 -8.38 2.84
C GLN A 68 29.67 -9.03 1.69
N PRO A 69 29.17 -8.96 0.43
CA PRO A 69 29.79 -9.61 -0.73
C PRO A 69 31.22 -9.12 -1.05
N GLU A 70 31.61 -7.95 -0.59
CA GLU A 70 32.94 -7.38 -0.71
C GLU A 70 34.02 -8.19 0.02
N LEU A 71 33.64 -8.89 1.11
CA LEU A 71 34.56 -9.68 1.93
C LEU A 71 34.84 -11.08 1.38
N SER A 72 34.15 -11.49 0.31
CA SER A 72 34.23 -12.88 -0.12
C SER A 72 35.61 -13.29 -0.64
N LYS A 73 36.48 -12.36 -1.09
CA LYS A 73 37.88 -12.70 -1.43
C LYS A 73 38.64 -13.18 -0.20
N GLU A 74 38.56 -12.42 0.89
CA GLU A 74 39.27 -12.68 2.15
C GLU A 74 38.73 -13.94 2.83
N ILE A 75 37.40 -14.10 2.90
CA ILE A 75 36.76 -15.31 3.45
C ILE A 75 37.14 -16.54 2.62
N THR A 76 37.18 -16.42 1.29
CA THR A 76 37.57 -17.56 0.45
C THR A 76 39.03 -17.94 0.69
N CYS A 77 39.95 -16.98 0.76
CA CYS A 77 41.35 -17.25 1.09
C CYS A 77 41.50 -17.92 2.47
N LEU A 78 40.75 -17.45 3.46
CA LEU A 78 40.73 -18.03 4.82
C LEU A 78 40.34 -19.51 4.80
N VAL A 79 39.28 -19.85 4.05
CA VAL A 79 38.77 -21.23 3.93
C VAL A 79 39.74 -22.12 3.15
N LEU A 80 40.32 -21.60 2.05
CA LEU A 80 41.28 -22.35 1.23
C LEU A 80 42.61 -22.61 1.94
N ASN A 81 42.98 -21.78 2.91
CA ASN A 81 44.21 -21.93 3.69
C ASN A 81 44.04 -22.81 4.93
N SER A 82 42.83 -23.29 5.23
CA SER A 82 42.57 -24.14 6.39
C SER A 82 43.08 -25.58 6.20
N LYS A 83 43.60 -26.19 7.29
CA LYS A 83 44.16 -27.56 7.25
C LYS A 83 43.09 -28.63 7.01
N ASN A 84 41.89 -28.46 7.58
CA ASN A 84 40.80 -29.44 7.58
C ASN A 84 39.52 -28.87 6.94
N TRP A 85 39.50 -28.72 5.61
CA TRP A 85 38.32 -28.21 4.90
C TRP A 85 37.52 -29.31 4.20
N ASP A 86 36.19 -29.17 4.22
CA ASP A 86 35.26 -29.97 3.44
C ASP A 86 35.04 -29.29 2.07
N CYS A 87 35.41 -29.97 0.99
CA CYS A 87 35.25 -29.48 -0.38
C CYS A 87 33.80 -29.04 -0.68
N CYS A 88 32.79 -29.72 -0.11
CA CYS A 88 31.39 -29.34 -0.29
C CYS A 88 31.06 -27.98 0.34
N GLU A 89 31.61 -27.66 1.50
CA GLU A 89 31.29 -26.42 2.23
C GLU A 89 31.99 -25.21 1.64
N ALA A 90 33.22 -25.38 1.18
CA ALA A 90 33.92 -24.29 0.54
C ALA A 90 33.42 -23.99 -0.87
N LEU A 91 32.85 -24.98 -1.58
CA LEU A 91 32.09 -24.73 -2.80
C LEU A 91 30.85 -23.87 -2.56
N LYS A 92 30.20 -23.98 -1.39
CA LYS A 92 29.08 -23.11 -1.01
C LYS A 92 29.55 -21.66 -0.81
N ILE A 93 30.67 -21.45 -0.15
CA ILE A 93 31.26 -20.12 0.08
C ILE A 93 31.70 -19.50 -1.27
N LEU A 94 32.35 -20.30 -2.11
CA LEU A 94 32.70 -19.88 -3.48
C LEU A 94 31.44 -19.58 -4.30
N SER A 95 30.33 -20.31 -4.10
CA SER A 95 29.04 -20.09 -4.79
C SER A 95 28.43 -18.73 -4.53
N ALA A 96 28.69 -18.15 -3.36
CA ALA A 96 28.32 -16.79 -3.02
C ALA A 96 29.16 -15.72 -3.77
N TYR A 97 30.35 -16.09 -4.28
CA TYR A 97 31.22 -15.21 -5.05
C TYR A 97 30.90 -15.29 -6.55
N SER A 98 29.95 -14.46 -6.98
CA SER A 98 29.14 -14.60 -8.20
C SER A 98 29.83 -14.41 -9.56
N LYS A 99 31.16 -14.49 -9.71
CA LYS A 99 31.81 -14.38 -11.04
C LYS A 99 32.93 -15.40 -11.23
N LYS A 100 32.78 -16.23 -12.29
CA LYS A 100 33.80 -17.17 -12.79
C LYS A 100 35.19 -16.53 -12.95
N ALA A 101 35.24 -15.27 -13.40
CA ALA A 101 36.48 -14.51 -13.58
C ALA A 101 37.25 -14.24 -12.27
N LYS A 102 36.61 -14.33 -11.10
CA LYS A 102 37.25 -14.11 -9.80
C LYS A 102 37.76 -15.41 -9.15
N LEU A 103 37.28 -16.58 -9.57
CA LEU A 103 37.77 -17.87 -9.07
C LEU A 103 39.19 -18.16 -9.58
N ASP A 104 39.45 -17.90 -10.86
CA ASP A 104 40.78 -18.10 -11.45
C ASP A 104 41.83 -17.13 -10.85
N GLU A 105 41.43 -15.91 -10.49
CA GLU A 105 42.24 -14.92 -9.76
C GLU A 105 42.50 -15.34 -8.29
N LEU A 106 41.52 -16.01 -7.66
CA LEU A 106 41.65 -16.53 -6.29
C LEU A 106 42.56 -17.77 -6.24
N LEU A 107 42.40 -18.69 -7.19
CA LEU A 107 43.17 -19.94 -7.25
C LEU A 107 44.64 -19.72 -7.63
N SER A 108 44.95 -18.64 -8.34
CA SER A 108 46.33 -18.24 -8.64
C SER A 108 47.08 -17.64 -7.45
N SER A 109 46.39 -17.32 -6.35
CA SER A 109 47.01 -16.89 -5.09
C SER A 109 47.44 -18.04 -4.17
N VAL A 110 47.08 -19.28 -4.51
CA VAL A 110 47.44 -20.49 -3.77
C VAL A 110 48.77 -21.02 -4.31
N SER A 111 49.77 -21.17 -3.44
CA SER A 111 51.12 -21.62 -3.82
C SER A 111 51.12 -23.03 -4.44
N GLU A 112 51.67 -23.16 -5.65
CA GLU A 112 51.74 -24.39 -6.46
C GLU A 112 52.78 -25.43 -5.98
N ASN A 113 53.56 -25.14 -4.93
CA ASN A 113 54.74 -25.94 -4.56
C ASN A 113 54.46 -27.11 -3.58
N ASP A 114 53.19 -27.43 -3.32
CA ASP A 114 52.78 -28.53 -2.42
C ASP A 114 51.87 -29.51 -3.19
N PRO A 115 52.31 -30.77 -3.42
CA PRO A 115 51.55 -31.78 -4.16
C PRO A 115 50.15 -32.05 -3.59
N GLU A 116 50.00 -32.01 -2.27
CA GLU A 116 48.72 -32.24 -1.58
C GLU A 116 47.77 -31.06 -1.83
N ARG A 117 48.31 -29.83 -1.96
CA ARG A 117 47.53 -28.63 -2.32
C ARG A 117 47.16 -28.58 -3.80
N GLN A 118 48.00 -29.09 -4.69
CA GLN A 118 47.70 -29.14 -6.13
C GLN A 118 46.54 -30.10 -6.41
N GLU A 119 46.53 -31.26 -5.77
CA GLU A 119 45.42 -32.22 -5.84
C GLU A 119 44.12 -31.59 -5.30
N LYS A 120 44.17 -30.93 -4.14
CA LYS A 120 43.04 -30.18 -3.56
C LYS A 120 42.54 -29.05 -4.47
N THR A 121 43.44 -28.36 -5.16
CA THR A 121 43.10 -27.29 -6.12
C THR A 121 42.40 -27.84 -7.36
N ASN A 122 42.86 -28.98 -7.89
CA ASN A 122 42.22 -29.66 -9.00
C ASN A 122 40.84 -30.22 -8.59
N MET A 123 40.71 -30.74 -7.37
CA MET A 123 39.42 -31.13 -6.77
C MET A 123 38.46 -29.96 -6.69
N LEU A 124 38.93 -28.78 -6.30
CA LEU A 124 38.09 -27.59 -6.23
C LEU A 124 37.65 -27.11 -7.62
N LYS A 125 38.54 -27.13 -8.62
CA LYS A 125 38.19 -26.77 -10.01
C LYS A 125 37.17 -27.75 -10.61
N ALA A 126 37.39 -29.05 -10.40
CA ALA A 126 36.45 -30.10 -10.78
C ALA A 126 35.11 -29.93 -10.08
N ALA A 127 35.12 -29.77 -8.76
CA ALA A 127 33.90 -29.63 -7.98
C ALA A 127 33.17 -28.30 -8.25
N TYR A 128 33.89 -27.23 -8.64
CA TYR A 128 33.30 -25.98 -9.12
C TYR A 128 32.64 -26.13 -10.49
N ALA A 129 33.32 -26.79 -11.45
CA ALA A 129 32.72 -27.15 -12.73
C ALA A 129 31.45 -27.98 -12.53
N LEU A 130 31.48 -28.82 -11.49
CA LEU A 130 30.45 -29.77 -11.09
C LEU A 130 29.50 -29.26 -9.99
N ARG A 131 29.50 -27.95 -9.63
CA ARG A 131 28.98 -27.23 -8.42
C ARG A 131 27.71 -27.69 -7.68
N PHE A 132 27.07 -28.73 -8.17
CA PHE A 132 25.80 -29.31 -7.79
C PHE A 132 25.96 -30.82 -7.53
N SER A 133 27.20 -31.30 -7.38
CA SER A 133 27.53 -32.70 -7.09
C SER A 133 27.83 -32.88 -5.61
N THR A 134 27.17 -33.85 -4.99
CA THR A 134 27.54 -34.31 -3.64
C THR A 134 28.89 -35.04 -3.63
N VAL A 135 29.48 -35.26 -2.45
CA VAL A 135 30.75 -36.01 -2.32
C VAL A 135 30.67 -37.38 -3.00
N ASP A 136 29.55 -38.09 -2.85
CA ASP A 136 29.41 -39.41 -3.48
C ASP A 136 29.20 -39.31 -4.99
N GLU A 137 28.57 -38.24 -5.50
CA GLU A 137 28.48 -38.00 -6.94
C GLU A 137 29.82 -37.65 -7.55
N LEU A 138 30.64 -36.87 -6.84
CA LEU A 138 32.00 -36.59 -7.25
C LEU A 138 32.80 -37.90 -7.32
N LYS A 139 32.73 -38.74 -6.27
CA LYS A 139 33.36 -40.07 -6.26
C LYS A 139 32.89 -40.94 -7.42
N TYR A 140 31.58 -41.00 -7.69
CA TYR A 140 31.05 -41.77 -8.81
C TYR A 140 31.58 -41.31 -10.17
N VAL A 141 31.66 -39.99 -10.40
CA VAL A 141 32.25 -39.44 -11.63
C VAL A 141 33.74 -39.77 -11.71
N LEU A 142 34.45 -39.70 -10.60
CA LEU A 142 35.87 -40.05 -10.51
C LEU A 142 36.12 -41.53 -10.82
N ASP A 143 35.29 -42.43 -10.30
CA ASP A 143 35.35 -43.86 -10.56
C ASP A 143 35.05 -44.23 -12.02
N LYS A 144 34.33 -43.37 -12.76
CA LYS A 144 33.92 -43.59 -14.16
C LYS A 144 34.82 -42.91 -15.19
N GLU A 145 35.47 -41.81 -14.84
CA GLU A 145 36.37 -41.02 -15.72
C GLU A 145 37.85 -41.34 -15.45
N ASP A 146 38.16 -42.56 -15.00
CA ASP A 146 39.52 -43.03 -14.69
C ASP A 146 40.31 -42.10 -13.73
N ASN A 147 39.63 -41.47 -12.77
CA ASN A 147 40.20 -40.51 -11.81
C ASN A 147 40.96 -39.31 -12.44
N ASP A 148 40.66 -38.96 -13.70
CA ASP A 148 41.32 -37.83 -14.37
C ASP A 148 40.75 -36.48 -13.92
N MET A 149 41.26 -36.01 -12.78
CA MET A 149 40.93 -34.71 -12.19
C MET A 149 41.14 -33.54 -13.16
N ALA A 150 42.14 -33.63 -14.04
CA ALA A 150 42.44 -32.58 -15.01
C ALA A 150 41.33 -32.50 -16.06
N LYS A 151 40.87 -33.63 -16.59
CA LYS A 151 39.76 -33.71 -17.54
C LYS A 151 38.44 -33.23 -16.93
N ILE A 152 38.12 -33.65 -15.71
CA ILE A 152 36.90 -33.21 -15.01
C ILE A 152 36.92 -31.71 -14.73
N SER A 153 38.07 -31.16 -14.32
CA SER A 153 38.23 -29.72 -14.07
C SER A 153 38.03 -28.85 -15.32
N GLN A 154 38.20 -29.43 -16.51
CA GLN A 154 37.98 -28.75 -17.79
C GLN A 154 36.52 -28.82 -18.27
N MET A 155 35.68 -29.66 -17.66
CA MET A 155 34.26 -29.75 -18.01
C MET A 155 33.55 -28.42 -17.74
N ARG A 156 32.64 -28.03 -18.65
CA ARG A 156 31.83 -26.81 -18.49
C ARG A 156 30.36 -27.14 -18.58
N PHE A 157 29.74 -27.50 -17.45
CA PHE A 157 28.29 -27.65 -17.39
C PHE A 157 27.60 -26.30 -17.44
N SER A 158 26.50 -26.20 -18.20
CA SER A 158 25.64 -25.01 -18.19
C SER A 158 24.91 -24.89 -16.83
N ALA A 159 24.42 -23.70 -16.49
CA ALA A 159 23.61 -23.51 -15.27
C ALA A 159 22.34 -24.39 -15.27
N GLN A 160 21.77 -24.57 -16.46
CA GLN A 160 20.63 -25.46 -16.68
C GLN A 160 20.98 -26.92 -16.39
N GLN A 161 22.05 -27.46 -16.99
CA GLN A 161 22.44 -28.87 -16.78
C GLN A 161 22.65 -29.16 -15.29
N ARG A 162 23.21 -28.17 -14.59
CA ARG A 162 23.46 -28.24 -13.16
C ARG A 162 22.19 -28.26 -12.32
N CYS A 163 21.22 -27.40 -12.61
CA CYS A 163 19.92 -27.42 -11.94
C CYS A 163 19.16 -28.73 -12.24
N LEU A 164 19.27 -29.22 -13.48
CA LEU A 164 18.67 -30.47 -13.90
C LEU A 164 19.22 -31.67 -13.13
N ASN A 165 20.53 -31.71 -12.88
CA ASN A 165 21.14 -32.75 -12.05
C ASN A 165 20.59 -32.75 -10.61
N VAL A 166 20.41 -31.57 -10.00
CA VAL A 166 19.80 -31.47 -8.66
C VAL A 166 18.37 -31.98 -8.67
N LEU A 167 17.55 -31.51 -9.62
CA LEU A 167 16.16 -31.93 -9.73
C LEU A 167 16.06 -33.46 -9.89
N MET A 168 16.91 -34.05 -10.74
CA MET A 168 16.94 -35.51 -10.95
C MET A 168 17.35 -36.28 -9.69
N ASN A 169 18.35 -35.81 -8.97
CA ASN A 169 18.81 -36.45 -7.74
C ASN A 169 17.74 -36.39 -6.64
N GLU A 170 17.13 -35.22 -6.43
CA GLU A 170 16.05 -35.08 -5.44
C GLU A 170 14.80 -35.87 -5.82
N LEU A 171 14.43 -35.85 -7.11
CA LEU A 171 13.34 -36.68 -7.61
C LEU A 171 13.63 -38.18 -7.43
N GLY A 172 14.89 -38.60 -7.63
CA GLY A 172 15.31 -39.98 -7.39
C GLY A 172 15.09 -40.39 -5.93
N LYS A 173 15.49 -39.52 -4.98
CA LYS A 173 15.25 -39.75 -3.54
C LYS A 173 13.75 -39.85 -3.23
N GLU A 174 12.94 -38.96 -3.78
CA GLU A 174 11.48 -38.99 -3.58
C GLU A 174 10.83 -40.29 -4.10
N ASN A 175 11.36 -40.82 -5.22
CA ASN A 175 10.86 -42.05 -5.84
C ASN A 175 11.56 -43.33 -5.33
N GLY A 176 12.44 -43.23 -4.32
CA GLY A 176 13.18 -44.38 -3.79
C GLY A 176 14.17 -45.02 -4.77
N VAL A 177 14.59 -44.26 -5.80
CA VAL A 177 15.56 -44.69 -6.80
C VAL A 177 16.97 -44.57 -6.23
N SER A 178 17.84 -45.53 -6.55
CA SER A 178 19.22 -45.50 -6.07
C SER A 178 19.97 -44.26 -6.58
N LYS A 179 20.95 -43.80 -5.79
CA LYS A 179 21.75 -42.63 -6.17
C LYS A 179 22.48 -42.91 -7.48
N GLU A 180 23.02 -44.12 -7.65
CA GLU A 180 23.72 -44.61 -8.84
C GLU A 180 22.86 -44.52 -10.10
N GLU A 181 21.58 -44.90 -9.98
CA GLU A 181 20.63 -44.86 -11.08
C GLU A 181 20.24 -43.42 -11.44
N SER A 182 20.07 -42.53 -10.46
CA SER A 182 19.84 -41.10 -10.71
C SER A 182 21.06 -40.39 -11.34
N MET A 183 22.29 -40.86 -11.04
CA MET A 183 23.56 -40.30 -11.54
C MET A 183 23.83 -40.62 -13.01
N SER A 184 23.20 -41.67 -13.57
CA SER A 184 23.32 -42.07 -14.99
C SER A 184 22.95 -40.95 -15.97
N TYR A 185 22.17 -39.96 -15.53
CA TYR A 185 21.74 -38.81 -16.31
C TYR A 185 22.90 -38.01 -16.93
N ARG A 186 24.07 -37.95 -16.26
CA ARG A 186 25.25 -37.22 -16.77
C ARG A 186 25.87 -37.87 -18.01
N LEU A 187 25.67 -39.17 -18.17
CA LEU A 187 26.32 -39.99 -19.20
C LEU A 187 25.36 -40.34 -20.34
N ALA A 188 24.06 -40.51 -20.06
CA ALA A 188 23.03 -40.81 -21.07
C ALA A 188 21.65 -40.29 -20.65
N PRO A 189 21.33 -39.00 -20.88
CA PRO A 189 20.06 -38.39 -20.48
C PRO A 189 18.81 -39.13 -20.96
N ASN A 190 18.90 -39.78 -22.12
CA ASN A 190 17.75 -40.37 -22.83
C ASN A 190 17.43 -41.82 -22.44
N ASP A 191 18.26 -42.48 -21.63
CA ASP A 191 18.09 -43.89 -21.27
C ASP A 191 17.59 -44.11 -19.82
N ASN A 192 17.30 -43.03 -19.11
CA ASN A 192 16.82 -43.07 -17.73
C ASN A 192 15.28 -42.92 -17.67
N ASP A 193 14.58 -43.91 -17.12
CA ASP A 193 13.11 -43.90 -17.06
C ASP A 193 12.55 -42.82 -16.12
N LEU A 194 13.27 -42.46 -15.05
CA LEU A 194 12.92 -41.33 -14.18
C LEU A 194 12.91 -40.02 -14.98
N TYR A 195 13.89 -39.81 -15.85
CA TYR A 195 13.95 -38.64 -16.73
C TYR A 195 12.83 -38.68 -17.78
N LYS A 196 12.67 -39.80 -18.50
CA LYS A 196 11.64 -39.94 -19.54
C LYS A 196 10.24 -39.63 -19.02
N ASN A 197 9.91 -40.13 -17.82
CA ASN A 197 8.59 -39.95 -17.22
C ASN A 197 8.33 -38.53 -16.71
N ASN A 198 9.37 -37.70 -16.53
CA ASN A 198 9.27 -36.37 -15.94
C ASN A 198 9.74 -35.24 -16.86
N ARG A 199 10.21 -35.57 -18.06
CA ARG A 199 10.86 -34.65 -19.00
C ARG A 199 10.06 -33.37 -19.27
N ASP A 200 8.74 -33.49 -19.39
CA ASP A 200 7.85 -32.40 -19.81
C ASP A 200 7.83 -31.22 -18.84
N TRP A 201 7.99 -31.47 -17.54
CA TRP A 201 8.07 -30.40 -16.53
C TRP A 201 9.51 -30.15 -16.09
N LEU A 202 10.34 -31.20 -16.04
CA LEU A 202 11.69 -31.16 -15.51
C LEU A 202 12.61 -30.27 -16.35
N VAL A 203 12.50 -30.35 -17.68
CA VAL A 203 13.33 -29.53 -18.58
C VAL A 203 12.98 -28.04 -18.43
N PRO A 204 11.70 -27.60 -18.56
CA PRO A 204 11.33 -26.22 -18.28
C PRO A 204 11.73 -25.75 -16.88
N ALA A 205 11.51 -26.57 -15.86
CA ALA A 205 11.89 -26.24 -14.48
C ALA A 205 13.39 -26.00 -14.33
N SER A 206 14.24 -26.79 -14.99
CA SER A 206 15.69 -26.61 -14.95
C SER A 206 16.15 -25.28 -15.56
N PHE A 207 15.47 -24.80 -16.60
CA PHE A 207 15.74 -23.48 -17.18
C PHE A 207 15.35 -22.36 -16.22
N LYS A 208 14.12 -22.41 -15.68
CA LYS A 208 13.62 -21.43 -14.71
C LYS A 208 14.52 -21.37 -13.47
N ALA A 209 14.89 -22.53 -12.93
CA ALA A 209 15.79 -22.64 -11.79
C ALA A 209 17.18 -22.05 -12.08
N ALA A 210 17.73 -22.34 -13.26
CA ALA A 210 19.03 -21.82 -13.67
C ALA A 210 19.02 -20.30 -13.84
N GLU A 211 17.92 -19.74 -14.34
CA GLU A 211 17.75 -18.30 -14.51
C GLU A 211 17.60 -17.57 -13.16
N VAL A 212 16.81 -18.12 -12.25
CA VAL A 212 16.48 -17.49 -10.96
C VAL A 212 17.62 -17.68 -9.95
N PHE A 213 18.09 -18.92 -9.78
CA PHE A 213 18.98 -19.28 -8.68
C PHE A 213 20.42 -19.52 -9.12
N GLY A 214 20.66 -19.89 -10.38
CA GLY A 214 22.00 -20.23 -10.86
C GLY A 214 22.69 -21.24 -9.94
N CYS A 215 23.81 -20.86 -9.31
CA CYS A 215 24.54 -21.70 -8.37
C CYS A 215 23.93 -21.85 -6.97
N TYR A 216 22.91 -21.06 -6.63
CA TYR A 216 22.24 -21.11 -5.32
C TYR A 216 21.08 -22.11 -5.26
N PHE A 217 20.77 -22.76 -6.38
CA PHE A 217 19.63 -23.66 -6.49
C PHE A 217 19.64 -24.84 -5.50
N PRO A 218 20.77 -25.51 -5.19
CA PRO A 218 20.77 -26.59 -4.19
C PRO A 218 20.32 -26.13 -2.81
N SER A 219 20.77 -24.95 -2.39
CA SER A 219 20.41 -24.36 -1.09
C SER A 219 18.92 -24.04 -1.02
N TYR A 220 18.36 -23.55 -2.13
CA TYR A 220 16.93 -23.34 -2.28
C TYR A 220 16.14 -24.64 -2.18
N ILE A 221 16.52 -25.68 -2.92
CA ILE A 221 15.83 -26.97 -2.90
C ILE A 221 15.88 -27.60 -1.50
N LYS A 222 17.03 -27.58 -0.84
CA LYS A 222 17.17 -28.09 0.54
C LYS A 222 16.24 -27.38 1.55
N MET A 223 15.96 -26.10 1.32
CA MET A 223 14.99 -25.36 2.14
C MET A 223 13.55 -25.81 1.83
N ALA A 224 13.22 -26.08 0.56
CA ALA A 224 11.87 -26.41 0.12
C ALA A 224 11.49 -27.89 0.31
N GLU A 225 12.44 -28.84 0.18
CA GLU A 225 12.22 -30.30 0.12
C GLU A 225 11.51 -30.88 1.36
N LYS A 226 11.59 -30.20 2.50
CA LYS A 226 10.89 -30.61 3.74
C LYS A 226 9.42 -30.24 3.77
N HIS A 227 8.96 -29.46 2.80
CA HIS A 227 7.64 -28.83 2.80
C HIS A 227 6.90 -28.96 1.47
N LEU A 228 7.61 -29.19 0.37
CA LEU A 228 7.08 -29.29 -0.99
C LEU A 228 7.74 -30.48 -1.70
N SER A 229 7.01 -31.09 -2.64
CA SER A 229 7.64 -32.00 -3.61
C SER A 229 8.64 -31.23 -4.48
N ILE A 230 9.60 -31.93 -5.06
CA ILE A 230 10.59 -31.34 -5.96
C ILE A 230 9.94 -30.63 -7.15
N HIS A 231 8.84 -31.18 -7.67
CA HIS A 231 8.02 -30.58 -8.72
C HIS A 231 7.46 -29.23 -8.27
N ASP A 232 6.78 -29.23 -7.12
CA ASP A 232 6.12 -28.05 -6.57
C ASP A 232 7.10 -26.98 -6.12
N ALA A 233 8.31 -27.35 -5.75
CA ALA A 233 9.37 -26.40 -5.40
C ALA A 233 9.82 -25.55 -6.60
N VAL A 234 9.57 -25.95 -7.85
CA VAL A 234 10.12 -25.22 -9.02
C VAL A 234 9.09 -24.86 -10.07
N TYR A 235 7.94 -25.52 -10.11
CA TYR A 235 6.99 -25.37 -11.21
C TYR A 235 6.47 -23.93 -11.38
N TRP A 236 6.23 -23.24 -10.27
CA TRP A 236 5.68 -21.87 -10.22
C TRP A 236 6.72 -20.75 -10.44
N LEU A 237 8.01 -21.09 -10.58
CA LEU A 237 9.05 -20.10 -10.88
C LEU A 237 8.76 -19.37 -12.20
N PRO A 238 9.17 -18.10 -12.32
CA PRO A 238 8.88 -17.30 -13.50
C PRO A 238 9.61 -17.87 -14.71
N GLU A 239 8.98 -17.82 -15.89
CA GLU A 239 9.58 -18.26 -17.15
C GLU A 239 10.70 -17.34 -17.63
N LYS A 240 10.62 -16.05 -17.29
CA LYS A 240 11.61 -15.04 -17.63
C LYS A 240 11.65 -13.97 -16.56
N LEU A 241 12.83 -13.60 -16.11
CA LEU A 241 13.04 -12.58 -15.08
C LEU A 241 14.12 -11.60 -15.53
N ASP A 242 13.82 -10.31 -15.48
CA ASP A 242 14.78 -9.27 -15.85
C ASP A 242 16.03 -9.38 -14.98
N GLU A 243 17.22 -9.16 -15.56
CA GLU A 243 18.49 -9.38 -14.83
C GLU A 243 18.57 -8.57 -13.53
N ASN A 244 18.04 -7.35 -13.54
CA ASN A 244 18.02 -6.46 -12.37
C ASN A 244 17.00 -6.88 -11.29
N LYS A 245 16.08 -7.81 -11.61
CA LYS A 245 15.03 -8.33 -10.71
C LYS A 245 15.37 -9.69 -10.11
N LYS A 246 16.39 -10.38 -10.64
CA LYS A 246 16.80 -11.73 -10.19
C LYS A 246 17.12 -11.79 -8.71
N ASP A 247 17.98 -10.90 -8.26
CA ASP A 247 18.45 -10.91 -6.87
C ASP A 247 17.34 -10.58 -5.87
N SER A 248 16.43 -9.66 -6.22
CA SER A 248 15.32 -9.28 -5.34
C SER A 248 14.27 -10.37 -5.26
N PHE A 249 13.92 -11.01 -6.39
CA PHE A 249 12.99 -12.14 -6.41
C PHE A 249 13.55 -13.34 -5.64
N THR A 250 14.81 -13.70 -5.89
CA THR A 250 15.48 -14.80 -5.19
C THR A 250 15.50 -14.55 -3.69
N SER A 251 15.85 -13.33 -3.26
CA SER A 251 15.80 -12.93 -1.85
C SER A 251 14.38 -13.01 -1.27
N PHE A 252 13.37 -12.59 -2.03
CA PHE A 252 11.97 -12.69 -1.63
C PHE A 252 11.55 -14.15 -1.41
N VAL A 253 11.82 -15.03 -2.38
CA VAL A 253 11.47 -16.45 -2.30
C VAL A 253 12.15 -17.13 -1.11
N GLN A 254 13.45 -16.90 -0.92
CA GLN A 254 14.21 -17.46 0.20
C GLN A 254 13.67 -17.04 1.58
N ARG A 255 13.09 -15.84 1.69
CA ARG A 255 12.54 -15.32 2.95
C ARG A 255 11.08 -15.68 3.18
N ASN A 256 10.31 -15.94 2.12
CA ASN A 256 8.85 -15.99 2.21
C ASN A 256 8.23 -17.32 1.81
N LEU A 257 8.90 -18.17 1.01
CA LEU A 257 8.33 -19.44 0.54
C LEU A 257 7.97 -20.35 1.71
N VAL A 258 8.84 -20.41 2.71
CA VAL A 258 8.65 -21.19 3.91
C VAL A 258 8.59 -20.22 5.09
N TYR A 259 7.58 -20.36 5.94
CA TYR A 259 7.35 -19.46 7.07
C TYR A 259 6.91 -20.22 8.32
N MET A 260 7.07 -19.60 9.47
CA MET A 260 6.54 -20.11 10.73
C MET A 260 5.10 -19.63 10.90
N ASN A 261 4.16 -20.57 11.03
CA ASN A 261 2.76 -20.24 11.27
C ASN A 261 2.51 -19.84 12.74
N ALA A 262 1.27 -19.51 13.07
CA ALA A 262 0.89 -19.05 14.41
C ALA A 262 1.18 -20.10 15.50
N GLU A 263 1.16 -21.38 15.15
CA GLU A 263 1.46 -22.51 16.04
C GLU A 263 2.97 -22.81 16.18
N GLY A 264 3.84 -22.00 15.59
CA GLY A 264 5.30 -22.19 15.65
C GLY A 264 5.83 -23.29 14.71
N LYS A 265 4.98 -23.84 13.83
CA LYS A 265 5.37 -24.85 12.84
C LYS A 265 5.83 -24.20 11.54
N THR A 266 6.92 -24.71 10.99
CA THR A 266 7.43 -24.31 9.67
C THR A 266 6.60 -24.96 8.57
N VAL A 267 6.02 -24.15 7.69
CA VAL A 267 5.14 -24.58 6.58
C VAL A 267 5.43 -23.78 5.30
N ALA A 268 5.12 -24.35 4.14
CA ALA A 268 5.22 -23.63 2.86
C ALA A 268 4.01 -22.72 2.62
N ARG A 269 4.22 -21.64 1.86
CA ARG A 269 3.15 -20.78 1.32
C ARG A 269 2.35 -21.54 0.26
N PRO A 270 1.06 -21.18 0.07
CA PRO A 270 0.27 -21.75 -1.00
C PRO A 270 0.90 -21.47 -2.38
N LEU A 271 1.10 -22.52 -3.17
CA LEU A 271 1.77 -22.41 -4.48
C LEU A 271 1.04 -21.47 -5.44
N ALA A 272 -0.29 -21.45 -5.39
CA ALA A 272 -1.11 -20.54 -6.20
C ALA A 272 -0.80 -19.05 -5.90
N GLU A 273 -0.47 -18.71 -4.65
CA GLU A 273 -0.09 -17.34 -4.29
C GLU A 273 1.32 -17.01 -4.78
N MET A 274 2.26 -17.96 -4.63
CA MET A 274 3.62 -17.82 -5.14
C MET A 274 3.63 -17.66 -6.67
N GLU A 275 2.78 -18.40 -7.38
CA GLU A 275 2.61 -18.28 -8.83
C GLU A 275 2.08 -16.91 -9.25
N ILE A 276 1.09 -16.36 -8.53
CA ILE A 276 0.59 -14.99 -8.78
C ILE A 276 1.71 -13.97 -8.61
N ILE A 277 2.50 -14.07 -7.54
CA ILE A 277 3.59 -13.13 -7.28
C ILE A 277 4.68 -13.26 -8.34
N SER A 278 5.08 -14.50 -8.64
CA SER A 278 6.08 -14.86 -9.65
C SER A 278 5.75 -14.25 -11.02
N LYS A 279 4.51 -14.44 -11.51
CA LYS A 279 4.08 -13.90 -12.81
C LYS A 279 4.06 -12.37 -12.89
N ASN A 280 3.94 -11.70 -11.75
CA ASN A 280 3.81 -10.24 -11.68
C ASN A 280 5.08 -9.54 -11.19
N TRP A 281 6.16 -10.27 -10.89
CA TRP A 281 7.35 -9.71 -10.23
C TRP A 281 8.06 -8.66 -11.09
N ASN A 282 8.23 -8.92 -12.39
CA ASN A 282 8.89 -7.98 -13.31
C ASN A 282 8.20 -6.61 -13.34
N SER A 283 6.88 -6.57 -13.15
CA SER A 283 6.11 -5.33 -13.18
C SER A 283 5.93 -4.68 -11.80
N LEU A 284 6.59 -5.18 -10.74
CA LEU A 284 6.65 -4.49 -9.45
C LEU A 284 7.69 -3.37 -9.49
N LYS A 285 7.43 -2.28 -8.78
CA LYS A 285 8.39 -1.18 -8.57
C LYS A 285 9.41 -1.57 -7.47
N PRO A 286 10.65 -1.04 -7.45
CA PRO A 286 11.67 -1.42 -6.48
C PRO A 286 11.28 -1.23 -4.99
N GLU A 287 10.40 -0.28 -4.70
CA GLU A 287 9.81 -0.04 -3.39
C GLU A 287 8.75 -1.09 -3.01
N GLU A 288 7.99 -1.58 -3.99
CA GLU A 288 6.96 -2.62 -3.79
C GLU A 288 7.59 -3.97 -3.48
N GLU A 289 8.74 -4.29 -4.10
CA GLU A 289 9.51 -5.52 -3.86
C GLU A 289 9.97 -5.68 -2.40
N LYS A 290 10.02 -4.59 -1.63
CA LYS A 290 10.46 -4.55 -0.23
C LYS A 290 9.30 -4.68 0.76
N LEU A 291 8.06 -4.69 0.28
CA LEU A 291 6.88 -4.79 1.14
C LEU A 291 6.75 -6.19 1.76
N LYS A 292 5.84 -6.33 2.72
CA LYS A 292 5.57 -7.65 3.33
C LYS A 292 4.84 -8.53 2.32
N TYR A 293 4.99 -9.84 2.48
CA TYR A 293 4.36 -10.85 1.61
C TYR A 293 2.89 -10.56 1.27
N LYS A 294 2.08 -10.23 2.27
CA LYS A 294 0.63 -9.99 2.08
C LYS A 294 0.36 -8.76 1.22
N ASP A 295 1.18 -7.73 1.34
CA ASP A 295 1.03 -6.47 0.61
C ASP A 295 1.47 -6.65 -0.85
N ILE A 296 2.59 -7.35 -1.08
CA ILE A 296 3.04 -7.74 -2.42
C ILE A 296 1.96 -8.59 -3.12
N LEU A 297 1.41 -9.58 -2.41
CA LEU A 297 0.36 -10.43 -2.95
C LEU A 297 -0.90 -9.62 -3.32
N ALA A 298 -1.29 -8.64 -2.50
CA ALA A 298 -2.42 -7.77 -2.79
C ALA A 298 -2.20 -6.92 -4.04
N ILE A 299 -1.01 -6.32 -4.20
CA ILE A 299 -0.61 -5.57 -5.40
C ILE A 299 -0.61 -6.48 -6.65
N CYS A 300 -0.04 -7.68 -6.55
CA CYS A 300 -0.04 -8.62 -7.67
C CYS A 300 -1.46 -9.07 -8.04
N ARG A 301 -2.35 -9.23 -7.06
CA ARG A 301 -3.77 -9.55 -7.31
C ARG A 301 -4.55 -8.39 -7.90
N SER A 302 -4.17 -7.13 -7.63
CA SER A 302 -4.86 -5.96 -8.18
C SER A 302 -4.61 -5.73 -9.66
N LYS A 303 -3.48 -6.22 -10.19
CA LYS A 303 -3.16 -6.18 -11.64
C LYS A 303 -4.20 -6.85 -12.55
N LYS A 304 -5.15 -7.59 -11.99
CA LYS A 304 -6.31 -8.13 -12.73
C LYS A 304 -7.32 -7.05 -13.14
N TYR A 305 -7.33 -5.88 -12.49
CA TYR A 305 -8.22 -4.76 -12.78
C TYR A 305 -7.60 -3.89 -13.89
N ALA A 306 -8.26 -3.84 -15.04
CA ALA A 306 -7.83 -2.96 -16.12
C ALA A 306 -8.10 -1.49 -15.74
N GLU A 307 -7.19 -0.60 -16.13
CA GLU A 307 -7.37 0.87 -16.07
C GLU A 307 -7.63 1.41 -14.66
N GLN A 308 -7.11 0.79 -13.60
CA GLN A 308 -7.27 1.29 -12.22
C GLN A 308 -6.71 2.71 -12.08
N GLU A 309 -7.49 3.62 -11.51
CA GLU A 309 -7.09 5.02 -11.23
C GLU A 309 -6.39 5.13 -9.86
N TYR A 310 -6.79 4.30 -8.89
CA TYR A 310 -6.33 4.37 -7.50
C TYR A 310 -5.64 3.07 -7.07
N GLU A 311 -4.31 3.00 -7.21
CA GLU A 311 -3.51 1.78 -6.93
C GLU A 311 -3.75 1.19 -5.53
N ASN A 312 -3.81 2.03 -4.49
CA ASN A 312 -4.04 1.58 -3.11
C ASN A 312 -5.45 1.01 -2.91
N PHE A 313 -6.45 1.61 -3.54
CA PHE A 313 -7.82 1.09 -3.50
C PHE A 313 -7.91 -0.24 -4.25
N ALA A 314 -7.22 -0.36 -5.37
CA ALA A 314 -7.13 -1.60 -6.14
C ALA A 314 -6.49 -2.75 -5.35
N ALA A 315 -5.39 -2.48 -4.64
CA ALA A 315 -4.76 -3.46 -3.76
C ALA A 315 -5.71 -3.90 -2.64
N GLU A 316 -6.42 -2.96 -2.01
CA GLU A 316 -7.39 -3.26 -0.96
C GLU A 316 -8.59 -4.06 -1.50
N ALA A 317 -9.14 -3.69 -2.65
CA ALA A 317 -10.20 -4.43 -3.32
C ALA A 317 -9.78 -5.86 -3.69
N ALA A 318 -8.54 -6.03 -4.18
CA ALA A 318 -7.97 -7.33 -4.52
C ALA A 318 -7.78 -8.23 -3.29
N LYS A 319 -7.35 -7.63 -2.17
CA LYS A 319 -7.22 -8.32 -0.87
C LYS A 319 -8.56 -8.91 -0.42
N TRP A 320 -9.66 -8.21 -0.65
CA TRP A 320 -11.02 -8.67 -0.32
C TRP A 320 -11.74 -9.41 -1.46
N GLY A 321 -11.00 -9.83 -2.49
CA GLY A 321 -11.54 -10.71 -3.52
C GLY A 321 -12.54 -10.06 -4.49
N VAL A 322 -12.57 -8.73 -4.61
CA VAL A 322 -13.48 -8.03 -5.53
C VAL A 322 -13.28 -8.53 -6.98
N GLY A 323 -14.38 -8.85 -7.67
CA GLY A 323 -14.37 -9.29 -9.06
C GLY A 323 -14.10 -8.14 -10.05
N LYS A 324 -13.61 -8.45 -11.26
CA LYS A 324 -13.28 -7.44 -12.28
C LYS A 324 -14.49 -6.57 -12.66
N GLU A 325 -15.65 -7.19 -12.81
CA GLU A 325 -16.89 -6.53 -13.23
C GLU A 325 -17.40 -5.51 -12.20
N GLN A 326 -17.19 -5.77 -10.92
CA GLN A 326 -17.67 -4.92 -9.83
C GLN A 326 -16.69 -3.78 -9.51
N TYR A 327 -15.40 -3.99 -9.78
CA TYR A 327 -14.33 -3.09 -9.36
C TYR A 327 -14.55 -1.64 -9.79
N LYS A 328 -14.87 -1.40 -11.06
CA LYS A 328 -15.05 -0.04 -11.61
C LYS A 328 -16.16 0.75 -10.92
N ASN A 329 -17.22 0.07 -10.51
CA ASN A 329 -18.30 0.70 -9.75
C ASN A 329 -17.82 1.08 -8.34
N PHE A 330 -17.06 0.23 -7.66
CA PHE A 330 -16.54 0.53 -6.32
C PHE A 330 -15.46 1.61 -6.35
N GLU A 331 -14.60 1.61 -7.37
CA GLU A 331 -13.60 2.65 -7.60
C GLU A 331 -14.28 4.01 -7.84
N SER A 332 -15.39 4.03 -8.60
CA SER A 332 -16.20 5.24 -8.80
C SER A 332 -16.83 5.75 -7.49
N VAL A 333 -17.30 4.85 -6.62
CA VAL A 333 -17.83 5.21 -5.30
C VAL A 333 -16.73 5.82 -4.42
N TYR A 334 -15.56 5.19 -4.37
CA TYR A 334 -14.41 5.70 -3.64
C TYR A 334 -13.99 7.08 -4.14
N LYS A 335 -13.84 7.25 -5.46
CA LYS A 335 -13.54 8.54 -6.11
C LYS A 335 -14.52 9.64 -5.71
N ALA A 336 -15.83 9.35 -5.73
CA ALA A 336 -16.85 10.30 -5.31
C ALA A 336 -16.74 10.66 -3.82
N GLY A 337 -16.36 9.71 -2.96
CA GLY A 337 -16.18 9.94 -1.53
C GLY A 337 -15.03 10.88 -1.17
N LEU A 338 -13.99 10.98 -2.00
CA LEU A 338 -12.86 11.89 -1.77
C LEU A 338 -13.29 13.36 -1.71
N SER A 339 -14.40 13.70 -2.36
CA SER A 339 -15.01 15.03 -2.33
C SER A 339 -16.23 15.12 -1.40
N VAL A 340 -16.41 14.20 -0.44
CA VAL A 340 -17.48 14.23 0.59
C VAL A 340 -16.90 14.71 1.93
N PRO A 341 -17.56 15.63 2.66
CA PRO A 341 -16.98 16.20 3.87
C PRO A 341 -17.06 15.19 5.02
N GLU A 342 -16.18 15.32 5.98
CA GLU A 342 -16.16 14.46 7.16
C GLU A 342 -17.06 15.05 8.25
N PRO A 343 -18.05 14.30 8.77
CA PRO A 343 -18.92 14.77 9.84
C PRO A 343 -18.21 14.82 11.19
N PHE A 344 -17.17 13.99 11.36
CA PHE A 344 -16.37 13.88 12.58
C PHE A 344 -14.90 14.21 12.31
N ASP A 345 -14.19 14.58 13.37
CA ASP A 345 -12.76 14.92 13.28
C ASP A 345 -11.90 13.65 13.19
N SER A 346 -11.43 13.32 11.99
CA SER A 346 -10.56 12.16 11.72
C SER A 346 -9.15 12.29 12.34
N SER A 347 -8.76 13.50 12.78
CA SER A 347 -7.48 13.70 13.48
C SER A 347 -7.55 13.34 14.97
N LYS A 348 -8.75 13.20 15.53
CA LYS A 348 -8.96 12.87 16.94
C LYS A 348 -8.73 11.38 17.20
N GLU A 349 -7.81 11.09 18.12
CA GLU A 349 -7.49 9.73 18.55
C GLU A 349 -7.91 9.47 20.01
N PHE A 350 -8.44 8.27 20.26
CA PHE A 350 -8.86 7.77 21.57
C PHE A 350 -7.96 6.62 22.01
N LYS A 351 -6.90 6.94 22.77
CA LYS A 351 -5.89 5.96 23.17
C LYS A 351 -6.20 5.32 24.51
N PHE A 352 -6.23 3.99 24.54
CA PHE A 352 -6.32 3.21 25.78
C PHE A 352 -5.39 1.99 25.71
N GLY A 353 -4.30 2.03 26.48
CA GLY A 353 -3.27 1.00 26.42
C GLY A 353 -2.61 0.93 25.03
N ALA A 354 -2.63 -0.26 24.42
CA ALA A 354 -2.06 -0.52 23.10
C ALA A 354 -3.06 -0.34 21.95
N TYR A 355 -4.19 0.32 22.21
CA TYR A 355 -5.30 0.46 21.27
C TYR A 355 -5.66 1.92 21.02
N THR A 356 -6.07 2.21 19.79
CA THR A 356 -6.42 3.55 19.32
C THR A 356 -7.77 3.51 18.61
N GLY A 357 -8.75 4.23 19.13
CA GLY A 357 -9.99 4.54 18.42
C GLY A 357 -9.85 5.80 17.58
N ARG A 358 -10.44 5.86 16.39
CA ARG A 358 -10.53 7.07 15.55
C ARG A 358 -11.59 6.95 14.45
N PHE A 359 -12.01 8.08 13.92
CA PHE A 359 -12.78 8.13 12.67
C PHE A 359 -11.84 8.00 11.47
N LEU A 360 -12.18 7.17 10.49
CA LEU A 360 -11.35 7.02 9.28
C LEU A 360 -11.63 8.15 8.30
N PRO A 361 -10.58 8.83 7.77
CA PRO A 361 -10.76 9.85 6.76
C PRO A 361 -11.23 9.26 5.43
N ARG A 362 -11.80 10.08 4.54
CA ARG A 362 -12.39 9.61 3.27
C ARG A 362 -11.39 8.95 2.32
N ASP A 363 -10.13 9.35 2.40
CA ASP A 363 -9.04 8.79 1.60
C ASP A 363 -8.45 7.50 2.19
N ASP A 364 -8.93 7.04 3.35
CA ASP A 364 -8.59 5.72 3.87
C ASP A 364 -9.35 4.64 3.09
N VAL A 365 -8.60 3.88 2.28
CA VAL A 365 -9.14 2.84 1.38
C VAL A 365 -9.92 1.75 2.12
N ARG A 366 -9.74 1.60 3.43
CA ARG A 366 -10.39 0.55 4.24
C ARG A 366 -11.86 0.84 4.53
N THR A 367 -12.30 2.08 4.36
CA THR A 367 -13.65 2.56 4.68
C THR A 367 -14.77 1.74 4.02
N GLY A 368 -14.58 1.30 2.78
CA GLY A 368 -15.56 0.48 2.04
C GLY A 368 -15.45 -1.04 2.26
N PHE A 369 -14.45 -1.47 3.04
CA PHE A 369 -14.10 -2.88 3.26
C PHE A 369 -14.08 -3.28 4.73
N PHE A 370 -14.63 -2.46 5.62
CA PHE A 370 -14.64 -2.67 7.06
C PHE A 370 -15.04 -4.10 7.46
N GLY A 371 -16.12 -4.62 6.90
CA GLY A 371 -16.62 -5.95 7.21
C GLY A 371 -15.61 -7.08 6.98
N GLY A 372 -14.68 -6.92 6.03
CA GLY A 372 -13.58 -7.87 5.86
C GLY A 372 -12.64 -7.93 7.07
N TYR A 373 -12.47 -6.81 7.78
CA TYR A 373 -11.60 -6.72 8.95
C TYR A 373 -12.22 -7.28 10.21
N THR A 374 -13.54 -7.23 10.34
CA THR A 374 -14.29 -7.64 11.53
C THR A 374 -15.14 -8.91 11.34
N ASP A 375 -15.10 -9.53 10.16
CA ASP A 375 -15.99 -10.65 9.78
C ASP A 375 -17.49 -10.27 9.74
N CYS A 376 -17.76 -8.98 9.50
CA CYS A 376 -19.09 -8.40 9.37
C CYS A 376 -19.50 -8.25 7.90
N CYS A 377 -20.80 -8.13 7.64
CA CYS A 377 -21.35 -7.90 6.31
C CYS A 377 -21.17 -6.46 5.76
N GLN A 378 -20.61 -5.52 6.54
CA GLN A 378 -20.42 -4.12 6.14
C GLN A 378 -19.22 -3.93 5.19
N HIS A 379 -19.36 -4.42 3.96
CA HIS A 379 -18.41 -4.21 2.87
C HIS A 379 -19.15 -4.19 1.53
N PHE A 380 -18.49 -3.73 0.46
CA PHE A 380 -19.13 -3.56 -0.85
C PHE A 380 -19.84 -4.78 -1.45
N ASN A 381 -19.45 -5.99 -1.03
CA ASN A 381 -19.99 -7.26 -1.51
C ASN A 381 -20.89 -7.98 -0.48
N GLY A 382 -21.11 -7.37 0.69
CA GLY A 382 -21.89 -7.95 1.77
C GLY A 382 -23.31 -7.41 1.82
N VAL A 383 -24.12 -7.94 2.75
CA VAL A 383 -25.48 -7.46 3.03
C VAL A 383 -25.47 -6.00 3.52
N GLY A 384 -24.46 -5.62 4.33
CA GLY A 384 -24.23 -4.27 4.81
C GLY A 384 -23.59 -3.32 3.78
N LYS A 385 -23.68 -3.64 2.48
CA LYS A 385 -23.15 -2.79 1.38
C LYS A 385 -23.68 -1.36 1.45
N THR A 386 -24.95 -1.16 1.83
CA THR A 386 -25.52 0.19 1.93
C THR A 386 -24.84 1.01 3.02
N CYS A 387 -24.55 0.42 4.18
CA CYS A 387 -23.78 1.07 5.24
C CYS A 387 -22.35 1.39 4.77
N ALA A 388 -21.67 0.45 4.10
CA ALA A 388 -20.33 0.65 3.55
C ALA A 388 -20.27 1.79 2.51
N ILE A 389 -21.26 1.87 1.62
CA ILE A 389 -21.38 2.99 0.65
C ILE A 389 -21.69 4.30 1.37
N SER A 390 -22.59 4.28 2.37
CA SER A 390 -22.93 5.48 3.15
C SER A 390 -21.70 6.06 3.86
N THR A 391 -20.88 5.18 4.43
CA THR A 391 -19.60 5.51 5.07
C THR A 391 -18.64 6.28 4.14
N ILE A 392 -18.83 6.21 2.82
CA ILE A 392 -18.00 6.92 1.82
C ILE A 392 -18.74 8.13 1.26
N LYS A 393 -20.04 7.99 0.97
CA LYS A 393 -20.82 8.95 0.18
C LYS A 393 -21.67 9.91 1.00
N ASP A 394 -21.99 9.58 2.24
CA ASP A 394 -22.89 10.39 3.06
C ASP A 394 -22.09 11.41 3.89
N PRO A 395 -22.31 12.73 3.70
CA PRO A 395 -21.65 13.77 4.49
C PRO A 395 -21.95 13.70 5.99
N TYR A 396 -22.99 12.96 6.40
CA TYR A 396 -23.41 12.77 7.78
C TYR A 396 -22.98 11.43 8.36
N SER A 397 -22.23 10.61 7.62
CA SER A 397 -21.76 9.32 8.11
C SER A 397 -20.28 9.06 7.87
N GLN A 398 -19.66 8.26 8.73
CA GLN A 398 -18.25 7.91 8.68
C GLN A 398 -18.00 6.57 9.39
N LEU A 399 -16.82 5.98 9.19
CA LEU A 399 -16.41 4.79 9.92
C LEU A 399 -15.67 5.19 11.18
N PHE A 400 -16.07 4.66 12.32
CA PHE A 400 -15.25 4.65 13.52
C PHE A 400 -14.58 3.28 13.64
N VAL A 401 -13.27 3.25 13.91
CA VAL A 401 -12.52 2.00 14.10
C VAL A 401 -11.68 2.05 15.36
N ILE A 402 -11.39 0.88 15.90
CA ILE A 402 -10.41 0.63 16.95
C ILE A 402 -9.31 -0.24 16.36
N GLU A 403 -8.08 0.25 16.44
CA GLU A 403 -6.88 -0.42 15.95
C GLU A 403 -6.02 -0.90 17.12
N ASN A 404 -5.36 -2.04 16.97
CA ASN A 404 -4.31 -2.46 17.91
C ASN A 404 -2.94 -1.83 17.55
N LYS A 405 -1.91 -2.11 18.35
CA LYS A 405 -0.53 -1.60 18.15
C LYS A 405 0.08 -1.91 16.77
N ASP A 406 -0.41 -2.93 16.08
CA ASP A 406 0.09 -3.35 14.76
C ASP A 406 -0.70 -2.67 13.62
N GLY A 407 -1.64 -1.78 13.94
CA GLY A 407 -2.52 -1.10 12.98
C GLY A 407 -3.66 -1.98 12.45
N ARG A 408 -3.92 -3.13 13.07
CA ARG A 408 -5.04 -4.00 12.68
C ARG A 408 -6.32 -3.47 13.30
N ILE A 409 -7.34 -3.25 12.47
CA ILE A 409 -8.71 -2.99 12.92
C ILE A 409 -9.22 -4.21 13.68
N ILE A 410 -9.63 -4.00 14.93
CA ILE A 410 -10.16 -5.04 15.83
C ILE A 410 -11.64 -4.84 16.14
N SER A 411 -12.16 -3.63 15.99
CA SER A 411 -13.56 -3.29 16.20
C SER A 411 -13.91 -1.97 15.49
N GLY A 412 -15.19 -1.70 15.30
CA GLY A 412 -15.66 -0.43 14.76
C GLY A 412 -17.18 -0.37 14.65
N SER A 413 -17.65 0.73 14.08
CA SER A 413 -19.06 0.96 13.76
C SER A 413 -19.16 1.85 12.53
N TRP A 414 -20.17 1.61 11.70
CA TRP A 414 -20.76 2.71 10.93
C TRP A 414 -21.38 3.72 11.90
N VAL A 415 -21.09 5.01 11.69
CA VAL A 415 -21.58 6.09 12.56
C VAL A 415 -22.26 7.13 11.71
N TRP A 416 -23.42 7.61 12.14
CA TRP A 416 -24.05 8.77 11.52
C TRP A 416 -24.42 9.83 12.55
N GLU A 417 -24.49 11.07 12.08
CA GLU A 417 -25.11 12.17 12.81
C GLU A 417 -26.48 12.51 12.22
N ASN A 418 -27.41 12.90 13.08
CA ASN A 418 -28.69 13.46 12.71
C ASN A 418 -28.70 14.95 13.11
N THR A 419 -28.98 15.80 12.13
CA THR A 419 -29.02 17.25 12.31
C THR A 419 -30.36 17.86 11.90
N GLU A 420 -31.35 17.04 11.54
CA GLU A 420 -32.69 17.50 11.17
C GLU A 420 -33.43 18.13 12.37
N GLY A 421 -33.15 17.60 13.56
CA GLY A 421 -33.73 18.00 14.82
C GLY A 421 -33.30 19.38 15.32
N LYS A 422 -33.52 19.60 16.62
CA LYS A 422 -33.12 20.80 17.34
C LYS A 422 -31.62 20.79 17.70
N TYR A 423 -31.08 19.59 17.89
CA TYR A 423 -29.71 19.36 18.34
C TYR A 423 -29.01 18.38 17.42
N ARG A 424 -27.68 18.37 17.51
CA ARG A 424 -26.83 17.39 16.87
C ARG A 424 -26.86 16.11 17.68
N ASP A 425 -27.41 15.04 17.11
CA ASP A 425 -27.46 13.72 17.73
C ASP A 425 -26.63 12.73 16.91
N VAL A 426 -25.98 11.75 17.54
CA VAL A 426 -25.08 10.80 16.87
C VAL A 426 -25.44 9.36 17.24
N CYS A 427 -25.45 8.46 16.27
CA CYS A 427 -25.66 7.04 16.49
C CYS A 427 -24.51 6.22 15.92
N PHE A 428 -24.03 5.27 16.72
CA PHE A 428 -23.20 4.16 16.26
C PHE A 428 -24.14 2.99 15.93
N ASP A 429 -24.10 2.47 14.71
CA ASP A 429 -25.07 1.47 14.22
C ASP A 429 -25.12 0.23 15.12
N ASN A 430 -23.98 -0.43 15.27
CA ASN A 430 -23.69 -1.48 16.24
C ASN A 430 -22.16 -1.51 16.45
N ILE A 431 -21.67 -2.27 17.44
CA ILE A 431 -20.25 -2.44 17.70
C ILE A 431 -19.84 -3.81 17.17
N GLU A 432 -19.17 -3.81 16.02
CA GLU A 432 -18.60 -5.00 15.40
C GLU A 432 -17.19 -5.21 15.94
N ALA A 433 -16.83 -6.43 16.31
CA ALA A 433 -15.52 -6.76 16.88
C ALA A 433 -15.07 -8.18 16.51
N ILE A 434 -13.78 -8.37 16.23
CA ILE A 434 -13.27 -9.66 15.74
C ILE A 434 -12.85 -10.61 16.87
N GLY A 435 -13.48 -11.78 16.94
CA GLY A 435 -13.04 -12.92 17.77
C GLY A 435 -12.93 -12.57 19.26
N ASP A 436 -11.75 -12.74 19.86
CA ASP A 436 -11.55 -12.48 21.31
C ASP A 436 -11.83 -11.03 21.73
N TYR A 437 -11.99 -10.10 20.77
CA TYR A 437 -12.31 -8.70 21.05
C TYR A 437 -13.80 -8.41 21.28
N GLU A 438 -14.70 -9.32 20.89
CA GLU A 438 -16.16 -9.17 21.08
C GLU A 438 -16.52 -8.85 22.53
N LYS A 439 -15.88 -9.52 23.49
CA LYS A 439 -16.12 -9.34 24.93
C LYS A 439 -15.05 -8.52 25.64
N ASN A 440 -14.17 -7.85 24.89
CA ASN A 440 -13.03 -7.17 25.47
C ASN A 440 -13.44 -5.80 26.04
N PRO A 441 -13.29 -5.55 27.37
CA PRO A 441 -13.69 -4.29 27.99
C PRO A 441 -13.00 -3.05 27.41
N VAL A 442 -11.85 -3.22 26.75
CA VAL A 442 -11.14 -2.15 26.04
C VAL A 442 -12.03 -1.51 24.98
N VAL A 443 -12.81 -2.31 24.24
CA VAL A 443 -13.72 -1.83 23.19
C VAL A 443 -14.72 -0.85 23.82
N ASN A 444 -15.48 -1.30 24.82
CA ASN A 444 -16.42 -0.44 25.55
C ASN A 444 -15.76 0.80 26.15
N LYS A 445 -14.52 0.69 26.64
CA LYS A 445 -13.81 1.82 27.22
C LYS A 445 -13.50 2.90 26.19
N ILE A 446 -13.13 2.51 24.97
CA ILE A 446 -12.89 3.45 23.87
C ILE A 446 -14.22 4.07 23.39
N TYR A 447 -15.31 3.28 23.32
CA TYR A 447 -16.65 3.84 23.07
C TYR A 447 -17.06 4.87 24.14
N ASP A 448 -16.82 4.59 25.42
CA ASP A 448 -17.07 5.57 26.50
C ASP A 448 -16.26 6.87 26.29
N MET A 449 -15.02 6.78 25.75
CA MET A 449 -14.17 7.94 25.48
C MET A 449 -14.69 8.77 24.30
N VAL A 450 -15.03 8.14 23.17
CA VAL A 450 -15.58 8.86 22.01
C VAL A 450 -16.96 9.44 22.31
N GLY A 451 -17.82 8.74 23.06
CA GLY A 451 -19.12 9.25 23.49
C GLY A 451 -19.00 10.52 24.35
N LYS A 452 -18.01 10.56 25.25
CA LYS A 452 -17.71 11.78 26.04
C LYS A 452 -17.17 12.90 25.17
N TYR A 453 -16.26 12.60 24.25
CA TYR A 453 -15.74 13.61 23.32
C TYR A 453 -16.85 14.24 22.48
N LEU A 454 -17.71 13.40 21.89
CA LEU A 454 -18.81 13.86 21.04
C LEU A 454 -19.76 14.79 21.80
N THR A 455 -20.08 14.47 23.06
CA THR A 455 -20.98 15.27 23.89
C THR A 455 -20.36 16.53 24.49
N THR A 456 -19.05 16.53 24.76
CA THR A 456 -18.37 17.63 25.47
C THR A 456 -17.60 18.57 24.56
N GLU A 457 -16.82 18.05 23.62
CA GLU A 457 -15.99 18.84 22.71
C GLU A 457 -16.70 19.07 21.36
N ALA A 458 -17.39 18.05 20.83
CA ALA A 458 -18.08 18.14 19.54
C ALA A 458 -19.55 18.62 19.67
N SER A 459 -19.96 19.03 20.87
CA SER A 459 -21.26 19.62 21.21
C SER A 459 -22.49 18.80 20.75
N CYS A 460 -22.38 17.48 20.69
CA CYS A 460 -23.54 16.61 20.47
C CYS A 460 -24.43 16.59 21.72
N HIS A 461 -25.74 16.57 21.51
CA HIS A 461 -26.71 16.43 22.57
C HIS A 461 -26.81 14.99 23.04
N LYS A 462 -27.02 14.03 22.13
CA LYS A 462 -27.17 12.62 22.45
C LYS A 462 -26.26 11.75 21.59
N VAL A 463 -25.69 10.72 22.20
CA VAL A 463 -24.92 9.68 21.51
C VAL A 463 -25.51 8.32 21.88
N THR A 464 -25.90 7.53 20.87
CA THR A 464 -26.52 6.21 21.05
C THR A 464 -25.74 5.11 20.34
N ILE A 465 -26.05 3.86 20.70
CA ILE A 465 -25.58 2.66 20.02
C ILE A 465 -26.79 1.79 19.69
N GLY A 466 -26.86 1.20 18.50
CA GLY A 466 -27.89 0.21 18.19
C GLY A 466 -27.70 -1.13 18.91
N VAL A 467 -28.80 -1.87 18.98
CA VAL A 467 -28.87 -3.14 19.72
C VAL A 467 -28.87 -4.35 18.78
N GLY A 468 -29.16 -4.16 17.49
CA GLY A 468 -29.11 -5.23 16.49
C GLY A 468 -27.71 -5.82 16.33
N TYR A 469 -27.64 -7.15 16.15
CA TYR A 469 -26.43 -7.91 15.78
C TYR A 469 -25.14 -7.38 16.45
N GLN A 470 -25.17 -7.34 17.78
CA GLN A 470 -24.18 -6.65 18.60
C GLN A 470 -23.11 -7.64 19.14
N ASP A 471 -21.83 -7.34 18.95
CA ASP A 471 -20.73 -8.14 19.50
C ASP A 471 -20.32 -7.71 20.91
N ALA A 472 -20.34 -6.40 21.16
CA ALA A 472 -19.90 -5.84 22.44
C ALA A 472 -20.99 -5.88 23.52
N ASP A 473 -20.59 -6.05 24.79
CA ASP A 473 -21.52 -5.99 25.91
C ASP A 473 -22.03 -4.56 26.14
N ILE A 474 -23.26 -4.29 25.71
CA ILE A 474 -23.95 -3.01 25.89
C ILE A 474 -24.96 -3.01 27.04
N SER A 475 -25.02 -4.08 27.84
CA SER A 475 -26.05 -4.25 28.90
C SER A 475 -26.01 -3.18 29.99
N LYS A 476 -24.86 -2.50 30.15
CA LYS A 476 -24.69 -1.38 31.09
C LYS A 476 -25.39 -0.08 30.65
N TYR A 477 -25.75 0.05 29.37
CA TYR A 477 -26.36 1.26 28.84
C TYR A 477 -27.89 1.20 28.90
N ALA A 478 -28.52 2.32 29.25
CA ALA A 478 -29.97 2.38 29.37
C ALA A 478 -30.64 2.48 27.98
N PRO A 479 -31.81 1.87 27.76
CA PRO A 479 -32.61 2.10 26.56
C PRO A 479 -32.95 3.59 26.39
N THR A 480 -33.01 4.06 25.15
CA THR A 480 -33.35 5.45 24.82
C THR A 480 -34.17 5.52 23.54
N GLU A 481 -34.83 6.65 23.31
CA GLU A 481 -35.45 6.95 22.02
C GLU A 481 -34.40 6.95 20.91
N SER A 482 -34.70 6.17 19.86
CA SER A 482 -33.84 5.97 18.70
C SER A 482 -33.62 7.27 17.93
N ILE A 483 -32.36 7.54 17.61
CA ILE A 483 -32.00 8.58 16.64
C ILE A 483 -32.37 8.06 15.24
N PRO A 484 -33.15 8.80 14.45
CA PRO A 484 -33.50 8.36 13.11
C PRO A 484 -32.28 8.33 12.18
N LEU A 485 -32.33 7.43 11.20
CA LEU A 485 -31.37 7.40 10.10
C LEU A 485 -31.37 8.73 9.34
N PRO A 486 -30.25 9.13 8.71
CA PRO A 486 -30.22 10.33 7.88
C PRO A 486 -31.25 10.24 6.75
N GLN A 487 -31.98 11.32 6.45
CA GLN A 487 -32.96 11.35 5.37
C GLN A 487 -32.39 10.88 4.01
N ALA A 488 -31.15 11.24 3.71
CA ALA A 488 -30.46 10.82 2.48
C ALA A 488 -30.17 9.31 2.42
N TYR A 489 -29.98 8.68 3.57
CA TYR A 489 -29.82 7.23 3.67
C TYR A 489 -31.15 6.52 3.41
N GLY A 490 -32.24 7.06 3.95
CA GLY A 490 -33.61 6.56 3.80
C GLY A 490 -33.88 5.30 4.64
N ASP A 491 -34.84 4.48 4.22
CA ASP A 491 -35.32 3.32 4.99
C ASP A 491 -34.49 2.03 4.81
N LYS A 492 -33.20 2.17 4.48
CA LYS A 492 -32.28 1.05 4.22
C LYS A 492 -31.91 0.29 5.50
N TYR A 493 -31.19 -0.81 5.33
CA TYR A 493 -30.71 -1.66 6.43
C TYR A 493 -29.84 -0.87 7.42
N SER A 494 -30.05 -1.12 8.73
CA SER A 494 -29.25 -0.63 9.85
C SER A 494 -29.63 -1.42 11.11
N ASP A 495 -28.64 -1.77 11.90
CA ASP A 495 -28.79 -2.52 13.16
C ASP A 495 -29.31 -1.66 14.33
N ALA A 496 -29.21 -0.34 14.18
CA ALA A 496 -29.80 0.65 15.08
C ALA A 496 -31.23 1.09 14.70
N LYS A 497 -31.83 0.56 13.62
CA LYS A 497 -33.20 0.95 13.19
C LYS A 497 -34.29 0.58 14.21
N GLY A 498 -34.13 -0.53 14.93
CA GLY A 498 -35.13 -1.06 15.85
C GLY A 498 -35.06 -0.48 17.26
N GLN A 499 -33.90 -0.64 17.91
CA GLN A 499 -33.69 -0.25 19.31
C GLN A 499 -32.29 0.31 19.49
N GLN A 500 -32.18 1.34 20.34
CA GLN A 500 -30.91 1.97 20.68
C GLN A 500 -30.77 2.13 22.20
N VAL A 501 -29.53 2.16 22.66
CA VAL A 501 -29.14 2.45 24.04
C VAL A 501 -28.31 3.72 24.12
N LEU A 502 -28.40 4.41 25.27
CA LEU A 502 -27.72 5.67 25.50
C LEU A 502 -26.25 5.45 25.91
N LEU A 503 -25.33 5.87 25.05
CA LEU A 503 -23.90 5.88 25.36
C LEU A 503 -23.52 7.12 26.18
N CYS A 504 -23.97 8.30 25.75
CA CYS A 504 -23.68 9.56 26.43
C CYS A 504 -24.72 10.64 26.10
N GLU A 505 -24.97 11.57 27.02
CA GLU A 505 -25.89 12.70 26.84
C GLU A 505 -25.30 13.98 27.44
N ASN A 506 -25.45 15.09 26.72
CA ASN A 506 -25.22 16.45 27.20
C ASN A 506 -26.54 17.22 27.22
N LYS A 507 -27.14 17.33 28.40
CA LYS A 507 -28.38 18.07 28.64
C LYS A 507 -28.27 19.59 28.43
N HIS A 508 -27.06 20.10 28.27
CA HIS A 508 -26.75 21.50 28.04
C HIS A 508 -26.15 21.75 26.66
N ALA A 509 -26.32 20.81 25.72
CA ALA A 509 -25.90 21.00 24.35
C ALA A 509 -26.58 22.23 23.74
N SER A 510 -25.81 22.99 22.97
CA SER A 510 -26.34 24.15 22.24
C SER A 510 -27.21 23.67 21.08
N GLU A 511 -28.26 24.43 20.78
CA GLU A 511 -29.08 24.18 19.60
C GLU A 511 -28.22 24.24 18.33
N LEU A 512 -28.59 23.45 17.33
CA LEU A 512 -27.91 23.48 16.04
C LEU A 512 -28.00 24.86 15.42
N ASP A 513 -26.84 25.44 15.11
CA ASP A 513 -26.78 26.60 14.22
C ASP A 513 -27.05 26.14 12.79
N LYS A 514 -28.34 26.15 12.41
CA LYS A 514 -28.78 25.77 11.06
C LYS A 514 -28.17 26.64 9.96
N THR A 515 -27.57 27.80 10.28
CA THR A 515 -26.82 28.60 9.30
C THR A 515 -25.44 28.02 8.97
N ALA A 516 -24.86 27.23 9.88
CA ALA A 516 -23.63 26.46 9.66
C ALA A 516 -23.90 25.17 8.87
N GLU A 517 -25.04 24.50 9.07
CA GLU A 517 -25.47 23.36 8.24
C GLU A 517 -25.64 23.74 6.76
N SER A 518 -26.21 24.92 6.47
CA SER A 518 -26.31 25.46 5.10
C SER A 518 -24.94 25.66 4.41
N LYS A 519 -23.82 25.56 5.13
CA LYS A 519 -22.46 25.55 4.57
C LYS A 519 -21.95 24.14 4.25
N ARG A 520 -22.47 23.08 4.89
CA ARG A 520 -22.12 21.67 4.60
C ARG A 520 -22.79 21.14 3.32
N PHE A 521 -24.01 21.60 3.01
CA PHE A 521 -24.82 21.14 1.87
C PHE A 521 -24.57 21.82 0.51
N ILE A 522 -23.67 22.81 0.43
CA ILE A 522 -23.33 23.45 -0.85
C ILE A 522 -21.86 23.19 -1.12
N ARG A 523 -21.57 22.13 -1.86
CA ARG A 523 -20.20 21.80 -2.26
C ARG A 523 -19.83 22.23 -3.67
N ASP A 524 -20.77 22.32 -4.60
CA ASP A 524 -20.40 22.48 -6.00
C ASP A 524 -20.78 23.85 -6.55
N ILE A 525 -19.79 24.74 -6.52
CA ILE A 525 -19.69 25.78 -7.54
C ILE A 525 -19.10 25.10 -8.77
N CYS A 526 -19.94 24.78 -9.75
CA CYS A 526 -19.46 24.27 -11.03
C CYS A 526 -19.14 25.46 -11.95
N PHE A 527 -17.91 25.46 -12.49
CA PHE A 527 -17.61 26.23 -13.68
C PHE A 527 -18.24 25.47 -14.85
N LEU A 528 -19.27 26.07 -15.43
CA LEU A 528 -19.95 25.51 -16.58
C LEU A 528 -19.17 25.89 -17.85
N ASP A 529 -19.03 24.94 -18.76
CA ASP A 529 -18.56 25.21 -20.12
C ASP A 529 -19.66 25.87 -20.96
N GLU A 530 -19.33 26.30 -22.18
CA GLU A 530 -20.24 27.02 -23.06
C GLU A 530 -21.52 26.21 -23.34
N GLU A 531 -21.41 24.91 -23.58
CA GLU A 531 -22.56 24.03 -23.88
C GLU A 531 -23.50 23.85 -22.68
N ALA A 532 -22.95 23.71 -21.46
CA ALA A 532 -23.75 23.64 -20.24
C ALA A 532 -24.41 24.97 -19.90
N MET A 533 -23.77 26.10 -20.25
CA MET A 533 -24.35 27.42 -20.09
C MET A 533 -25.51 27.68 -21.04
N ASP A 534 -25.43 27.24 -22.30
CA ASP A 534 -26.53 27.35 -23.26
C ASP A 534 -27.78 26.59 -22.78
N LYS A 535 -27.61 25.36 -22.25
CA LYS A 535 -28.72 24.56 -21.70
C LYS A 535 -29.36 25.18 -20.46
N VAL A 536 -28.56 25.76 -19.56
CA VAL A 536 -29.08 26.45 -18.37
C VAL A 536 -29.81 27.73 -18.79
N SER A 537 -29.26 28.48 -19.74
CA SER A 537 -29.89 29.68 -20.31
C SER A 537 -31.27 29.37 -20.90
N GLU A 538 -31.37 28.37 -21.77
CA GLU A 538 -32.64 27.95 -22.40
C GLU A 538 -33.74 27.60 -21.37
N GLN A 539 -33.36 27.05 -20.22
CA GLN A 539 -34.30 26.67 -19.15
C GLN A 539 -34.71 27.84 -18.25
N CYS A 540 -33.87 28.87 -18.15
CA CYS A 540 -34.04 29.96 -17.19
C CYS A 540 -34.74 31.20 -17.79
N PHE A 541 -34.66 31.39 -19.11
CA PHE A 541 -35.26 32.54 -19.80
C PHE A 541 -36.58 32.18 -20.52
N PRO A 542 -37.67 32.94 -20.29
CA PRO A 542 -38.86 32.89 -21.16
C PRO A 542 -38.49 33.21 -22.61
N GLU A 543 -39.18 32.63 -23.61
CA GLU A 543 -38.91 32.84 -25.05
C GLU A 543 -38.81 34.33 -25.46
N GLY A 544 -39.46 35.24 -24.73
CA GLY A 544 -39.40 36.69 -24.97
C GLY A 544 -38.13 37.39 -24.49
N ASP A 545 -37.39 36.79 -23.55
CA ASP A 545 -36.20 37.38 -22.90
C ASP A 545 -34.89 36.73 -23.35
N GLN A 546 -34.94 35.62 -24.11
CA GLN A 546 -33.77 34.91 -24.65
C GLN A 546 -32.90 35.75 -25.60
N ALA A 547 -33.45 36.85 -26.14
CA ALA A 547 -32.70 37.79 -26.98
C ALA A 547 -31.75 38.71 -26.19
N LEU A 548 -31.80 38.70 -24.85
CA LEU A 548 -30.94 39.52 -24.00
C LEU A 548 -29.56 38.86 -23.82
N MET A 549 -28.63 39.30 -24.67
CA MET A 549 -27.18 39.39 -24.46
C MET A 549 -26.48 38.16 -23.85
N MET A 550 -26.39 37.05 -24.59
CA MET A 550 -25.31 36.10 -24.37
C MET A 550 -24.02 36.61 -25.04
N PRO A 551 -22.88 36.71 -24.32
CA PRO A 551 -21.61 37.05 -24.94
C PRO A 551 -21.12 35.92 -25.85
N ASP A 552 -20.25 36.23 -26.82
CA ASP A 552 -19.69 35.22 -27.74
C ASP A 552 -18.91 34.08 -27.04
N ARG A 553 -18.46 34.31 -25.79
CA ARG A 553 -17.70 33.35 -24.96
C ARG A 553 -18.10 33.46 -23.47
N PRO A 554 -19.25 32.93 -23.07
CA PRO A 554 -19.72 33.06 -21.70
C PRO A 554 -18.86 32.25 -20.72
N SER A 555 -18.49 32.87 -19.59
CA SER A 555 -18.03 32.17 -18.40
C SER A 555 -19.15 32.13 -17.37
N GLY A 556 -19.35 30.97 -16.72
CA GLY A 556 -20.45 30.76 -15.79
C GLY A 556 -20.00 30.40 -14.38
N LEU A 557 -20.78 30.84 -13.40
CA LEU A 557 -20.76 30.34 -12.03
C LEU A 557 -22.15 29.74 -11.74
N ALA A 558 -22.24 28.45 -11.45
CA ALA A 558 -23.51 27.83 -11.02
C ALA A 558 -23.51 27.60 -9.50
N LEU A 559 -24.61 27.94 -8.84
CA LEU A 559 -24.91 27.51 -7.48
C LEU A 559 -25.68 26.21 -7.57
N VAL A 560 -25.07 25.10 -7.15
CA VAL A 560 -25.68 23.76 -7.20
C VAL A 560 -26.07 23.30 -5.80
N ASP A 561 -27.32 22.86 -5.67
CA ASP A 561 -27.84 22.14 -4.50
C ASP A 561 -27.88 20.64 -4.83
N GLU A 562 -27.37 19.82 -3.91
CA GLU A 562 -27.17 18.38 -4.12
C GLU A 562 -28.47 17.62 -4.47
N TYR A 563 -29.63 18.11 -4.01
CA TYR A 563 -30.91 17.45 -4.22
C TYR A 563 -31.75 18.12 -5.31
N LYS A 564 -31.46 19.39 -5.63
CA LYS A 564 -32.28 20.23 -6.52
C LYS A 564 -31.58 20.56 -7.84
N GLY A 565 -30.30 20.23 -7.98
CA GLY A 565 -29.50 20.61 -9.13
C GLY A 565 -29.11 22.08 -9.10
N VAL A 566 -29.04 22.75 -10.25
CA VAL A 566 -28.72 24.18 -10.32
C VAL A 566 -29.84 24.98 -9.67
N VAL A 567 -29.52 25.75 -8.63
CA VAL A 567 -30.47 26.61 -7.92
C VAL A 567 -30.26 28.10 -8.20
N GLY A 568 -29.13 28.47 -8.80
CA GLY A 568 -28.86 29.82 -9.29
C GLY A 568 -27.61 29.87 -10.15
N TYR A 569 -27.39 30.99 -10.85
CA TYR A 569 -26.28 31.17 -11.78
C TYR A 569 -25.79 32.62 -11.84
N CYS A 570 -24.53 32.81 -12.23
CA CYS A 570 -23.96 34.10 -12.62
C CYS A 570 -23.26 33.93 -13.97
N LEU A 571 -23.66 34.76 -14.94
CA LEU A 571 -23.09 34.83 -16.29
C LEU A 571 -22.14 36.02 -16.39
N TYR A 572 -20.89 35.77 -16.78
CA TYR A 572 -19.89 36.82 -16.91
C TYR A 572 -18.90 36.53 -18.05
N ASP A 573 -18.24 37.57 -18.54
CA ASP A 573 -17.10 37.47 -19.46
C ASP A 573 -15.86 37.94 -18.70
N LYS A 574 -14.93 37.00 -18.48
CA LYS A 574 -13.69 37.26 -17.75
C LYS A 574 -12.74 38.20 -18.49
N ASP A 575 -12.77 38.19 -19.82
CA ASP A 575 -11.85 38.95 -20.67
C ASP A 575 -12.37 40.38 -20.82
N LYS A 576 -13.68 40.55 -20.99
CA LYS A 576 -14.37 41.86 -21.02
C LYS A 576 -14.61 42.44 -19.61
N LYS A 577 -14.43 41.63 -18.55
CA LYS A 577 -14.72 41.98 -17.16
C LYS A 577 -16.14 42.51 -16.98
N HIS A 578 -17.09 41.76 -17.52
CA HIS A 578 -18.49 42.15 -17.53
C HIS A 578 -19.35 41.04 -16.92
N ILE A 579 -20.25 41.38 -16.00
CA ILE A 579 -21.30 40.48 -15.51
C ILE A 579 -22.57 40.81 -16.26
N TYR A 580 -23.07 39.85 -17.04
CA TYR A 580 -24.25 40.02 -17.88
C TYR A 580 -25.53 39.71 -17.11
N ASP A 581 -25.52 38.65 -16.30
CA ASP A 581 -26.71 38.28 -15.52
C ASP A 581 -26.34 37.51 -14.26
N MET A 582 -27.22 37.56 -13.26
CA MET A 582 -27.11 36.76 -12.06
C MET A 582 -28.48 36.57 -11.40
N ALA A 583 -28.91 35.32 -11.30
CA ALA A 583 -30.21 34.99 -10.73
C ALA A 583 -30.20 33.72 -9.87
N VAL A 584 -31.14 33.67 -8.93
CA VAL A 584 -31.61 32.43 -8.31
C VAL A 584 -32.87 32.01 -9.03
N LEU A 585 -32.98 30.72 -9.37
CA LEU A 585 -34.10 30.23 -10.19
C LEU A 585 -35.44 30.50 -9.47
N PRO A 586 -36.50 30.89 -10.21
CA PRO A 586 -37.79 31.31 -9.64
C PRO A 586 -38.35 30.40 -8.55
N GLU A 587 -38.28 29.09 -8.76
CA GLU A 587 -38.74 28.03 -7.87
C GLU A 587 -37.97 27.96 -6.53
N TYR A 588 -36.74 28.49 -6.49
CA TYR A 588 -35.88 28.50 -5.30
C TYR A 588 -35.77 29.87 -4.64
N ARG A 589 -36.44 30.91 -5.15
CA ARG A 589 -36.38 32.27 -4.57
C ARG A 589 -36.93 32.39 -3.15
N LYS A 590 -37.77 31.43 -2.72
CA LYS A 590 -38.30 31.34 -1.34
C LYS A 590 -37.46 30.42 -0.44
N ASP A 591 -36.48 29.74 -1.00
CA ASP A 591 -35.58 28.87 -0.26
C ASP A 591 -34.56 29.73 0.51
N LYS A 592 -34.45 29.49 1.82
CA LYS A 592 -33.48 30.18 2.68
C LYS A 592 -32.04 29.76 2.37
N ASN A 593 -31.83 28.59 1.76
CA ASN A 593 -30.54 28.03 1.42
C ASN A 593 -30.02 28.46 0.03
N ALA A 594 -30.91 28.85 -0.89
CA ALA A 594 -30.59 29.39 -2.22
C ALA A 594 -30.75 30.92 -2.24
N SER A 595 -29.92 31.64 -1.48
CA SER A 595 -30.03 33.10 -1.39
C SER A 595 -29.22 33.82 -2.47
N SER A 596 -29.82 34.84 -3.10
CA SER A 596 -29.12 35.71 -4.06
C SER A 596 -27.90 36.40 -3.44
N GLY A 597 -27.88 36.58 -2.11
CA GLY A 597 -26.72 37.11 -1.39
C GLY A 597 -25.53 36.14 -1.35
N LYS A 598 -25.77 34.83 -1.28
CA LYS A 598 -24.71 33.80 -1.30
C LYS A 598 -24.10 33.70 -2.71
N LEU A 599 -24.93 33.62 -3.74
CA LEU A 599 -24.50 33.66 -5.13
C LEU A 599 -23.67 34.92 -5.43
N PHE A 600 -24.16 36.09 -5.00
CA PHE A 600 -23.43 37.36 -5.16
C PHE A 600 -22.07 37.36 -4.44
N ALA A 601 -22.00 36.82 -3.21
CA ALA A 601 -20.75 36.76 -2.46
C ALA A 601 -19.68 35.90 -3.16
N GLU A 602 -20.07 34.79 -3.76
CA GLU A 602 -19.16 33.91 -4.51
C GLU A 602 -18.73 34.55 -5.83
N THR A 603 -19.66 35.16 -6.57
CA THR A 603 -19.33 35.97 -7.75
C THR A 603 -18.29 37.03 -7.40
N MET A 604 -18.44 37.72 -6.28
CA MET A 604 -17.50 38.74 -5.84
C MET A 604 -16.13 38.20 -5.44
N ARG A 605 -16.04 36.99 -4.87
CA ARG A 605 -14.75 36.33 -4.65
C ARG A 605 -14.06 36.03 -5.97
N ARG A 606 -14.82 35.53 -6.95
CA ARG A 606 -14.29 35.25 -8.29
C ARG A 606 -13.81 36.52 -8.99
N VAL A 607 -14.58 37.60 -8.92
CA VAL A 607 -14.17 38.92 -9.44
C VAL A 607 -12.90 39.42 -8.73
N LYS A 608 -12.76 39.20 -7.42
CA LYS A 608 -11.53 39.54 -6.67
C LYS A 608 -10.32 38.73 -7.13
N GLU A 609 -10.47 37.44 -7.40
CA GLU A 609 -9.41 36.58 -7.95
C GLU A 609 -8.96 37.01 -9.34
N LEU A 610 -9.90 37.32 -10.23
CA LEU A 610 -9.63 37.75 -11.60
C LEU A 610 -9.09 39.18 -11.67
N GLY A 611 -9.38 39.99 -10.65
CA GLY A 611 -8.86 41.32 -10.45
C GLY A 611 -9.32 42.36 -11.48
N GLY A 612 -8.93 43.62 -11.24
CA GLY A 612 -9.30 44.76 -12.08
C GLY A 612 -10.70 45.30 -11.82
N GLU A 613 -11.12 46.22 -12.69
CA GLU A 613 -12.44 46.85 -12.66
C GLU A 613 -13.41 46.09 -13.56
N TRP A 614 -14.64 45.95 -13.09
CA TRP A 614 -15.70 45.15 -13.67
C TRP A 614 -16.95 45.98 -13.90
N HIS A 615 -17.74 45.59 -14.89
CA HIS A 615 -19.02 46.21 -15.24
C HIS A 615 -20.16 45.24 -14.99
N ALA A 616 -21.30 45.71 -14.52
CA ALA A 616 -22.49 44.87 -14.33
C ALA A 616 -23.78 45.68 -14.44
N GLU A 617 -24.86 44.98 -14.78
CA GLU A 617 -26.23 45.48 -14.68
C GLU A 617 -26.88 44.88 -13.43
N LEU A 618 -27.11 45.70 -12.40
CA LEU A 618 -27.56 45.23 -11.09
C LEU A 618 -28.94 45.76 -10.73
N ARG A 619 -29.80 44.86 -10.26
CA ARG A 619 -31.18 45.15 -9.91
C ARG A 619 -31.30 45.79 -8.52
N ASP A 620 -32.07 46.87 -8.45
CA ASP A 620 -32.20 47.77 -7.29
C ASP A 620 -32.57 47.07 -5.97
N LYS A 621 -33.54 46.16 -6.01
CA LYS A 621 -34.10 45.49 -4.83
C LYS A 621 -33.29 44.28 -4.38
N THR A 622 -32.28 43.85 -5.14
CA THR A 622 -31.50 42.63 -4.85
C THR A 622 -30.00 42.88 -4.95
N THR A 623 -29.43 42.77 -6.15
CA THR A 623 -28.00 42.65 -6.40
C THR A 623 -27.27 43.98 -6.21
N TYR A 624 -27.91 45.09 -6.59
CA TYR A 624 -27.39 46.43 -6.36
C TYR A 624 -27.24 46.74 -4.86
N ARG A 625 -28.24 46.36 -4.05
CA ARG A 625 -28.20 46.54 -2.59
C ARG A 625 -27.06 45.77 -1.93
N TYR A 626 -26.71 44.58 -2.44
CA TYR A 626 -25.54 43.84 -1.94
C TYR A 626 -24.23 44.55 -2.28
N LEU A 627 -24.11 45.11 -3.49
CA LEU A 627 -22.96 45.93 -3.87
C LEU A 627 -22.80 47.13 -2.93
N GLU A 628 -23.88 47.86 -2.64
CA GLU A 628 -23.88 48.99 -1.71
C GLU A 628 -23.43 48.58 -0.29
N VAL A 629 -23.89 47.42 0.20
CA VAL A 629 -23.48 46.89 1.51
C VAL A 629 -21.99 46.54 1.53
N MET A 630 -21.46 45.96 0.45
CA MET A 630 -20.03 45.65 0.34
C MET A 630 -19.17 46.91 0.25
N ALA A 631 -19.64 47.93 -0.46
CA ALA A 631 -18.97 49.22 -0.54
C ALA A 631 -18.91 49.92 0.81
N LYS A 632 -20.02 49.93 1.56
CA LYS A 632 -20.06 50.44 2.95
C LYS A 632 -19.10 49.70 3.90
N ARG A 633 -18.79 48.44 3.60
CA ARG A 633 -17.81 47.62 4.35
C ARG A 633 -16.38 47.79 3.84
N GLY A 634 -16.13 48.64 2.85
CA GLY A 634 -14.80 48.87 2.29
C GLY A 634 -14.26 47.68 1.48
N LEU A 635 -15.13 46.77 1.03
CA LEU A 635 -14.72 45.57 0.28
C LEU A 635 -14.62 45.83 -1.23
N VAL A 636 -15.35 46.82 -1.72
CA VAL A 636 -15.41 47.22 -3.13
C VAL A 636 -15.52 48.75 -3.23
N THR A 637 -15.00 49.32 -4.30
CA THR A 637 -15.33 50.67 -4.76
C THR A 637 -16.21 50.55 -5.99
N TYR A 638 -17.20 51.42 -6.16
CA TYR A 638 -18.08 51.36 -7.33
C TYR A 638 -18.57 52.75 -7.74
N GLU A 639 -18.95 52.86 -9.01
CA GLU A 639 -19.60 54.01 -9.65
C GLU A 639 -20.89 53.52 -10.32
N THR A 640 -21.95 54.33 -10.23
CA THR A 640 -23.24 54.04 -10.86
C THR A 640 -23.46 55.00 -12.01
N HIS A 641 -23.62 54.44 -13.21
CA HIS A 641 -23.70 55.19 -14.47
C HIS A 641 -25.12 55.60 -14.85
N GLY A 642 -26.12 55.09 -14.13
CA GLY A 642 -27.53 55.42 -14.34
C GLY A 642 -28.44 54.20 -14.22
N VAL A 643 -29.73 54.42 -14.47
CA VAL A 643 -30.70 53.34 -14.66
C VAL A 643 -30.62 52.94 -16.12
N ASP A 644 -30.28 51.69 -16.39
CA ASP A 644 -30.23 51.16 -17.75
C ASP A 644 -31.65 50.92 -18.28
N HIS A 645 -32.43 50.11 -17.58
CA HIS A 645 -33.83 49.84 -17.89
C HIS A 645 -34.67 49.56 -16.62
N GLU A 646 -36.00 49.54 -16.80
CA GLU A 646 -36.97 49.19 -15.77
C GLU A 646 -37.66 47.87 -16.13
N MET A 647 -37.67 46.92 -15.19
CA MET A 647 -38.31 45.62 -15.36
C MET A 647 -39.83 45.73 -15.31
N SER A 648 -40.52 44.71 -15.83
CA SER A 648 -41.99 44.62 -15.83
C SER A 648 -42.65 44.69 -14.44
N ASP A 649 -41.91 44.41 -13.36
CA ASP A 649 -42.39 44.54 -11.97
C ASP A 649 -41.99 45.86 -11.29
N GLY A 650 -41.56 46.85 -12.07
CA GLY A 650 -41.21 48.21 -11.63
C GLY A 650 -39.91 48.27 -10.82
N SER A 651 -39.04 47.27 -10.95
CA SER A 651 -37.68 47.33 -10.39
C SER A 651 -36.71 47.94 -11.39
N LYS A 652 -35.79 48.76 -10.91
CA LYS A 652 -34.78 49.42 -11.75
C LYS A 652 -33.51 48.57 -11.83
N VAL A 653 -32.92 48.52 -13.02
CA VAL A 653 -31.61 47.91 -13.24
C VAL A 653 -30.60 49.04 -13.43
N TYR A 654 -29.54 49.04 -12.62
CA TYR A 654 -28.50 50.05 -12.63
C TYR A 654 -27.25 49.53 -13.33
N ALA A 655 -26.72 50.31 -14.28
CA ALA A 655 -25.41 50.06 -14.84
C ALA A 655 -24.34 50.52 -13.84
N VAL A 656 -23.43 49.64 -13.47
CA VAL A 656 -22.38 49.92 -12.48
C VAL A 656 -21.00 49.49 -12.96
N SER A 657 -19.98 50.29 -12.63
CA SER A 657 -18.59 49.84 -12.64
C SER A 657 -18.14 49.63 -11.20
N PHE A 658 -17.42 48.56 -10.91
CA PHE A 658 -16.95 48.26 -9.57
C PHE A 658 -15.60 47.56 -9.58
N LYS A 659 -14.85 47.76 -8.50
CA LYS A 659 -13.50 47.22 -8.31
C LYS A 659 -13.35 46.69 -6.89
N PRO A 660 -12.93 45.42 -6.70
CA PRO A 660 -12.60 44.89 -5.39
C PRO A 660 -11.41 45.62 -4.77
N VAL A 661 -11.48 45.90 -3.47
CA VAL A 661 -10.35 46.46 -2.73
C VAL A 661 -9.35 45.33 -2.46
N SER A 662 -8.14 45.44 -3.01
CA SER A 662 -7.07 44.47 -2.83
C SER A 662 -6.43 44.60 -1.45
N ASP A 663 -6.27 43.50 -0.71
CA ASP A 663 -5.57 43.51 0.57
C ASP A 663 -4.07 43.81 0.35
N GLU A 664 -3.58 44.95 0.82
CA GLU A 664 -2.16 45.34 0.72
C GLU A 664 -1.19 44.35 1.41
N ARG A 665 -1.70 43.39 2.19
CA ARG A 665 -0.88 42.34 2.83
C ARG A 665 -0.40 41.25 1.87
N THR A 666 -1.03 41.05 0.72
CA THR A 666 -0.67 39.96 -0.20
C THR A 666 0.47 40.34 -1.15
N ALA A 667 0.61 41.62 -1.51
CA ALA A 667 1.66 42.11 -2.43
C ALA A 667 3.10 42.03 -1.86
N LYS A 668 3.25 41.94 -0.54
CA LYS A 668 4.57 41.78 0.12
C LYS A 668 5.09 40.34 0.15
N ARG A 669 4.27 39.34 -0.20
CA ARG A 669 4.69 37.92 -0.19
C ARG A 669 5.25 37.47 -1.54
N GLU A 670 4.86 38.11 -2.64
CA GLU A 670 5.33 37.77 -3.99
C GLU A 670 6.62 38.50 -4.41
N SER A 671 7.05 39.54 -3.68
CA SER A 671 8.30 40.25 -3.94
C SER A 671 9.56 39.61 -3.31
N ASN A 672 9.42 38.51 -2.56
CA ASN A 672 10.52 37.83 -1.86
C ASN A 672 10.86 36.42 -2.39
N VAL A 673 10.34 36.02 -3.55
CA VAL A 673 10.80 34.79 -4.23
C VAL A 673 11.65 35.20 -5.43
N ALA A 674 12.97 35.29 -5.20
CA ALA A 674 13.93 35.47 -6.27
C ALA A 674 13.94 34.25 -7.21
N PRO A 675 14.03 34.42 -8.54
CA PRO A 675 14.17 33.31 -9.47
C PRO A 675 15.64 32.90 -9.57
N SER A 676 15.98 31.70 -9.09
CA SER A 676 17.29 31.10 -9.35
C SER A 676 17.22 30.04 -10.46
N LEU A 677 17.80 30.41 -11.60
CA LEU A 677 18.68 29.61 -12.46
C LEU A 677 18.09 28.43 -13.25
N HIS A 678 17.85 28.69 -14.54
CA HIS A 678 18.33 27.92 -15.72
C HIS A 678 18.39 28.96 -16.86
N GLY A 679 19.39 29.10 -17.71
CA GLY A 679 20.62 28.41 -18.01
C GLY A 679 21.02 28.98 -19.37
N SER A 680 22.15 29.69 -19.47
CA SER A 680 22.65 30.22 -20.74
C SER A 680 23.95 29.51 -21.08
N THR A 681 23.93 28.91 -22.25
CA THR A 681 25.02 28.23 -22.96
C THR A 681 26.22 29.13 -23.29
N ARG A 682 27.39 28.48 -23.27
CA ARG A 682 28.61 28.66 -24.11
C ARG A 682 29.37 29.99 -24.03
N GLU A 683 30.60 29.95 -23.50
CA GLU A 683 31.88 29.69 -24.20
C GLU A 683 32.95 29.24 -23.19
#